data_AF-A0A925WHQ5-F1
#
_entry.id   AF-A0A925WHQ5-F1
#
_cell.length_a   1.000
_cell.length_b   1.000
_cell.length_c   1.000
_cell.angle_alpha   90.00
_cell.angle_beta   90.00
_cell.angle_gamma   90.00
#
_symmetry.space_group_name_H-M   'P 1'
#
loop_
_entity.id
_entity.type
_entity.pdbx_description
1 polymer ?
#
loop_
_entity_poly.entity_id
_entity_poly.type
_entity_poly.pdbx_seq_one_letter_code
_entity_poly.pdbx_strand_id
1 'polypeptide(L)'
;SAYYDVLLNHAFGNFRQLLEDVTLSPAMGLYLDMRRNEKGNMTLGTHPNENYAREILQLFSAGLNRMWPDGTLVLSSEGNVIPTYNQEVVLGFARVFTGWDYYQTNQPNGRLPAGWAANANYINPMVLVPSRHELGTKLLLDNVVLPRAWGSQAESSSTNFDNYCAQDLELALDSIFNNQNVGPYVCRQLIQRLVTSHPSREYLYRVVQKFNDNGSGVRGDLQAVIKAILLDYEARSAATIVLPTFGKQREPLLRVTATARAFPSPPKLNGTYSQNGSAVVAITTPVPHRLNNGDDVFCGFVSSTSAPPPPAQGYNNVSVTSPSTFNVSAPGLVSATYGQSGTTVTVTNNGHGIGLGNPLYLVFVTGGASNGLYSLATSNNNSFTVTAPDSATRVGNCLYPRFTGGGYTVRNGTNLTVATSLPHSLVAGDAVYLNFTQAGSPANGQYTIVSVSDSTHFLVNIPAMGNQTQNGLTSFPLAAPPLVRSGTVTVQFSTWQMGNTDGGTSSSLLQTPLNSPTVFNFFFPDYRYPGLLSSAGLTTPEFQLTSDTSAVLQMNFLQAGTTGSTSNTNGLISFNGGNGAIMLDLGPWLKPAFTANAGIPSLVDALNTLLCAGQLSAAAKTQIVNYVANTTNFAYGTPPTGAQMRDRARAVVHLIVTSPDFTIQK
;
A
#
# COMPACT_ATOMS: atom_id res chain seq x y z
N SER A 1 -6.25 2.43 -1.69
CA SER A 1 -6.96 1.14 -1.60
C SER A 1 -8.26 1.45 -0.87
N ALA A 2 -9.42 1.27 -1.51
CA ALA A 2 -10.70 1.72 -0.95
C ALA A 2 -10.98 1.13 0.44
N TYR A 3 -10.60 -0.12 0.69
CA TYR A 3 -10.72 -0.75 2.01
C TYR A 3 -9.89 -0.05 3.09
N TYR A 4 -8.66 0.39 2.76
CA TYR A 4 -7.84 1.14 3.70
C TYR A 4 -8.43 2.53 3.98
N ASP A 5 -9.04 3.15 2.97
CA ASP A 5 -9.71 4.44 3.12
C ASP A 5 -10.92 4.34 4.07
N VAL A 6 -11.67 3.22 4.05
CA VAL A 6 -12.68 2.91 5.08
C VAL A 6 -12.05 2.91 6.48
N LEU A 7 -10.97 2.15 6.70
CA LEU A 7 -10.32 2.11 8.02
C LEU A 7 -9.82 3.50 8.47
N LEU A 8 -9.29 4.31 7.56
CA LEU A 8 -8.87 5.69 7.84
C LEU A 8 -10.05 6.59 8.22
N ASN A 9 -11.14 6.54 7.47
CA ASN A 9 -12.33 7.37 7.70
C ASN A 9 -12.97 7.08 9.05
N HIS A 10 -12.94 5.82 9.50
CA HIS A 10 -13.54 5.40 10.77
C HIS A 10 -12.55 5.28 11.92
N ALA A 11 -11.28 5.64 11.74
CA ALA A 11 -10.24 5.49 12.78
C ALA A 11 -10.60 6.15 14.13
N PHE A 12 -11.37 7.24 14.09
CA PHE A 12 -11.90 7.96 15.26
C PHE A 12 -13.43 7.99 15.29
N GLY A 13 -14.09 7.14 14.51
CA GLY A 13 -15.55 7.09 14.40
C GLY A 13 -16.20 6.12 15.39
N ASN A 14 -17.37 5.61 15.02
CA ASN A 14 -18.09 4.60 15.80
C ASN A 14 -17.81 3.18 15.27
N PHE A 15 -17.55 2.23 16.17
CA PHE A 15 -17.29 0.84 15.83
C PHE A 15 -18.45 0.18 15.07
N ARG A 16 -19.72 0.52 15.36
CA ARG A 16 -20.89 -0.02 14.63
C ARG A 16 -20.87 0.34 13.15
N GLN A 17 -20.52 1.60 12.84
CA GLN A 17 -20.42 2.08 11.47
C GLN A 17 -19.23 1.44 10.76
N LEU A 18 -18.07 1.37 11.44
CA LEU A 18 -16.89 0.67 10.92
C LEU A 18 -17.21 -0.79 10.56
N LEU A 19 -17.95 -1.49 11.42
CA LEU A 19 -18.33 -2.88 11.21
C LEU A 19 -19.18 -3.04 9.94
N GLU A 20 -20.12 -2.14 9.70
CA GLU A 20 -20.97 -2.12 8.50
C GLU A 20 -20.18 -1.82 7.22
N ASP A 21 -19.36 -0.77 7.23
CA ASP A 21 -18.60 -0.36 6.06
C ASP A 21 -17.51 -1.40 5.69
N VAL A 22 -16.98 -2.12 6.69
CA VAL A 22 -16.14 -3.31 6.47
C VAL A 22 -16.97 -4.47 5.90
N THR A 23 -18.19 -4.69 6.40
CA THR A 23 -19.11 -5.74 5.91
C THR A 23 -19.45 -5.54 4.44
N LEU A 24 -19.77 -4.32 4.06
CA LEU A 24 -20.17 -3.97 2.70
C LEU A 24 -18.99 -3.67 1.78
N SER A 25 -17.75 -3.70 2.29
CA SER A 25 -16.57 -3.56 1.45
C SER A 25 -16.49 -4.71 0.43
N PRO A 26 -16.36 -4.43 -0.88
CA PRO A 26 -16.19 -5.47 -1.89
C PRO A 26 -14.92 -6.30 -1.70
N ALA A 27 -13.87 -5.71 -1.11
CA ALA A 27 -12.64 -6.44 -0.80
C ALA A 27 -12.88 -7.49 0.29
N MET A 28 -13.61 -7.12 1.35
CA MET A 28 -13.95 -8.05 2.42
C MET A 28 -14.95 -9.11 1.95
N GLY A 29 -15.96 -8.68 1.19
CA GLY A 29 -16.96 -9.59 0.63
C GLY A 29 -16.36 -10.64 -0.30
N LEU A 30 -15.32 -10.29 -1.06
CA LEU A 30 -14.55 -11.26 -1.83
C LEU A 30 -13.65 -12.13 -0.96
N TYR A 31 -12.97 -11.55 0.03
CA TYR A 31 -12.00 -12.25 0.87
C TYR A 31 -12.60 -13.35 1.75
N LEU A 32 -13.85 -13.16 2.17
CA LEU A 32 -14.57 -14.06 3.08
C LEU A 32 -15.86 -14.64 2.48
N ASP A 33 -15.96 -14.62 1.15
CA ASP A 33 -17.05 -15.25 0.38
C ASP A 33 -18.48 -14.78 0.74
N MET A 34 -18.64 -13.55 1.26
CA MET A 34 -19.97 -12.92 1.41
C MET A 34 -20.50 -12.47 0.05
N ARG A 35 -19.62 -11.99 -0.82
CA ARG A 35 -19.99 -11.53 -2.15
C ARG A 35 -20.45 -12.72 -2.98
N ARG A 36 -21.67 -12.62 -3.49
CA ARG A 36 -22.39 -13.69 -4.18
C ARG A 36 -22.72 -14.91 -3.34
N ASN A 37 -22.79 -14.74 -2.02
CA ASN A 37 -23.41 -15.72 -1.16
C ASN A 37 -24.92 -15.76 -1.44
N GLU A 38 -25.46 -16.89 -1.87
CA GLU A 38 -26.87 -17.04 -2.21
C GLU A 38 -27.64 -17.73 -1.08
N LYS A 39 -28.95 -17.45 -1.00
CA LYS A 39 -29.88 -18.24 -0.20
C LYS A 39 -29.79 -19.73 -0.51
N GLY A 40 -30.12 -20.56 0.48
CA GLY A 40 -30.05 -22.00 0.34
C GLY A 40 -31.01 -22.53 -0.74
N ASN A 41 -30.63 -23.63 -1.39
CA ASN A 41 -31.49 -24.35 -2.32
C ASN A 41 -31.52 -25.83 -1.95
N MET A 42 -32.62 -26.28 -1.36
CA MET A 42 -32.80 -27.66 -0.92
C MET A 42 -32.76 -28.67 -2.08
N THR A 43 -33.14 -28.27 -3.30
CA THR A 43 -33.09 -29.15 -4.48
C THR A 43 -31.66 -29.36 -4.96
N LEU A 44 -30.81 -28.34 -4.84
CA LEU A 44 -29.39 -28.41 -5.22
C LEU A 44 -28.49 -28.83 -4.05
N GLY A 45 -29.04 -28.97 -2.84
CA GLY A 45 -28.27 -29.24 -1.62
C GLY A 45 -27.32 -28.10 -1.23
N THR A 46 -27.60 -26.86 -1.65
CA THR A 46 -26.76 -25.71 -1.32
C THR A 46 -27.29 -24.99 -0.09
N HIS A 47 -26.37 -24.48 0.73
CA HIS A 47 -26.65 -23.69 1.91
C HIS A 47 -25.89 -22.36 1.85
N PRO A 48 -26.37 -21.31 2.54
CA PRO A 48 -25.62 -20.07 2.67
C PRO A 48 -24.20 -20.32 3.17
N ASN A 49 -23.21 -19.66 2.55
CA ASN A 49 -21.83 -19.71 2.98
C ASN A 49 -21.68 -19.05 4.36
N GLU A 50 -21.04 -19.77 5.28
CA GLU A 50 -20.88 -19.37 6.67
C GLU A 50 -19.58 -18.62 6.95
N ASN A 51 -18.63 -18.56 6.01
CA ASN A 51 -17.28 -18.06 6.23
C ASN A 51 -17.32 -16.64 6.81
N TYR A 52 -17.94 -15.69 6.10
CA TYR A 52 -18.10 -14.33 6.62
C TYR A 52 -18.83 -14.26 7.97
N ALA A 53 -19.92 -15.03 8.13
CA ALA A 53 -20.69 -15.06 9.38
C ALA A 53 -19.85 -15.56 10.57
N ARG A 54 -18.98 -16.54 10.34
CA ARG A 54 -18.07 -17.07 11.35
C ARG A 54 -16.99 -16.05 11.68
N GLU A 55 -16.35 -15.47 10.68
CA GLU A 55 -15.23 -14.57 10.91
C GLU A 55 -15.66 -13.22 11.51
N ILE A 56 -16.82 -12.65 11.10
CA ILE A 56 -17.34 -11.41 11.71
C ILE A 56 -17.60 -11.59 13.20
N LEU A 57 -18.16 -12.72 13.61
CA LEU A 57 -18.40 -13.04 15.02
C LEU A 57 -17.11 -13.39 15.76
N GLN A 58 -16.30 -14.28 15.18
CA GLN A 58 -15.15 -14.88 15.86
C GLN A 58 -13.94 -13.95 15.94
N LEU A 59 -13.64 -13.23 14.85
CA LEU A 59 -12.36 -12.52 14.69
C LEU A 59 -12.52 -11.02 14.76
N PHE A 60 -13.61 -10.48 14.23
CA PHE A 60 -13.77 -9.03 14.07
C PHE A 60 -14.58 -8.38 15.18
N SER A 61 -15.32 -9.14 16.00
CA SER A 61 -16.23 -8.55 16.99
C SER A 61 -16.27 -9.23 18.34
N ALA A 62 -16.80 -10.46 18.43
CA ALA A 62 -17.23 -11.03 19.71
C ALA A 62 -16.27 -12.10 20.25
N GLY A 63 -15.54 -12.82 19.42
CA GLY A 63 -14.68 -13.91 19.90
C GLY A 63 -15.43 -15.20 20.24
N LEU A 64 -14.68 -16.29 20.41
CA LEU A 64 -15.22 -17.64 20.62
C LEU A 64 -15.91 -17.87 21.96
N ASN A 65 -15.40 -17.24 23.02
CA ASN A 65 -15.79 -17.51 24.40
C ASN A 65 -16.27 -16.25 25.09
N ARG A 66 -17.29 -16.37 25.93
CA ARG A 66 -17.81 -15.28 26.74
C ARG A 66 -16.75 -14.80 27.75
N MET A 67 -16.67 -13.49 27.91
CA MET A 67 -15.73 -12.82 28.79
C MET A 67 -16.46 -11.81 29.68
N TRP A 68 -15.93 -11.63 30.89
CA TRP A 68 -16.22 -10.48 31.72
C TRP A 68 -15.57 -9.22 31.14
N PRO A 69 -16.04 -8.01 31.51
CA PRO A 69 -15.49 -6.75 31.00
C PRO A 69 -13.99 -6.55 31.25
N ASP A 70 -13.39 -7.29 32.17
CA ASP A 70 -11.95 -7.28 32.45
C ASP A 70 -11.14 -8.30 31.61
N GLY A 71 -11.80 -8.98 30.68
CA GLY A 71 -11.22 -9.96 29.75
C GLY A 71 -11.11 -11.38 30.29
N THR A 72 -11.55 -11.66 31.52
CA THR A 72 -11.54 -13.05 32.02
C THR A 72 -12.69 -13.89 31.47
N LEU A 73 -12.42 -15.17 31.21
CA LEU A 73 -13.39 -16.09 30.67
C LEU A 73 -14.53 -16.35 31.66
N VAL A 74 -15.76 -16.37 31.14
CA VAL A 74 -16.92 -16.84 31.91
C VAL A 74 -16.90 -18.36 31.90
N LEU A 75 -16.98 -18.95 33.10
CA LEU A 75 -16.97 -20.39 33.30
C LEU A 75 -18.34 -20.88 33.79
N SER A 76 -18.71 -22.10 33.41
CA SER A 76 -19.85 -22.81 33.99
C SER A 76 -19.58 -23.23 35.44
N SER A 77 -20.60 -23.76 36.12
CA SER A 77 -20.45 -24.35 37.46
C SER A 77 -19.46 -25.53 37.51
N GLU A 78 -19.16 -26.14 36.37
CA GLU A 78 -18.20 -27.23 36.22
C GLU A 78 -16.78 -26.74 35.87
N GLY A 79 -16.59 -25.42 35.74
CA GLY A 79 -15.31 -24.82 35.35
C GLY A 79 -15.03 -24.82 33.84
N ASN A 80 -16.01 -25.19 33.01
CA ASN A 80 -15.87 -25.19 31.55
C ASN A 80 -16.10 -23.79 30.96
N VAL A 81 -15.34 -23.43 29.92
CA VAL A 81 -15.52 -22.15 29.21
C VAL A 81 -16.88 -22.11 28.51
N ILE A 82 -17.56 -20.97 28.58
CA ILE A 82 -18.86 -20.79 27.92
C ILE A 82 -18.65 -20.16 26.53
N PRO A 83 -19.07 -20.81 25.44
CA PRO A 83 -18.95 -20.24 24.11
C PRO A 83 -19.88 -19.02 23.94
N THR A 84 -19.44 -18.05 23.14
CA THR A 84 -20.24 -16.85 22.83
C THR A 84 -21.51 -17.22 22.05
N TYR A 85 -21.38 -18.15 21.11
CA TYR A 85 -22.42 -18.63 20.22
C TYR A 85 -22.16 -20.08 19.80
N ASN A 86 -23.14 -20.70 19.15
CA ASN A 86 -23.05 -22.06 18.60
C ASN A 86 -23.21 -22.05 17.07
N GLN A 87 -23.20 -23.24 16.46
CA GLN A 87 -23.33 -23.39 15.01
C GLN A 87 -24.67 -22.86 14.46
N GLU A 88 -25.77 -22.97 15.21
CA GLU A 88 -27.08 -22.48 14.76
C GLU A 88 -27.12 -20.95 14.62
N VAL A 89 -26.41 -20.23 15.50
CA VAL A 89 -26.24 -18.78 15.38
C VAL A 89 -25.42 -18.45 14.13
N VAL A 90 -24.32 -19.17 13.86
CA VAL A 90 -23.52 -18.96 12.64
C VAL A 90 -24.38 -19.14 11.40
N LEU A 91 -25.21 -20.19 11.35
CA LEU A 91 -26.16 -20.42 10.27
C LEU A 91 -27.19 -19.28 10.16
N GLY A 92 -27.70 -18.76 11.26
CA GLY A 92 -28.63 -17.62 11.25
C GLY A 92 -28.00 -16.35 10.67
N PHE A 93 -26.77 -16.01 11.07
CA PHE A 93 -26.02 -14.90 10.47
C PHE A 93 -25.66 -15.16 9.00
N ALA A 94 -25.29 -16.39 8.63
CA ALA A 94 -24.99 -16.73 7.24
C ALA A 94 -26.18 -16.44 6.32
N ARG A 95 -27.42 -16.67 6.80
CA ARG A 95 -28.65 -16.32 6.08
C ARG A 95 -28.82 -14.82 5.90
N VAL A 96 -28.46 -13.99 6.90
CA VAL A 96 -28.48 -12.52 6.78
C VAL A 96 -27.50 -12.04 5.70
N PHE A 97 -26.32 -12.65 5.62
CA PHE A 97 -25.28 -12.23 4.68
C PHE A 97 -25.46 -12.79 3.26
N THR A 98 -26.66 -13.26 2.90
CA THR A 98 -26.99 -13.68 1.53
C THR A 98 -27.48 -12.52 0.66
N GLY A 99 -27.23 -12.62 -0.64
CA GLY A 99 -27.76 -11.70 -1.65
C GLY A 99 -26.92 -10.46 -1.92
N TRP A 100 -25.69 -10.37 -1.42
CA TRP A 100 -24.83 -9.19 -1.63
C TRP A 100 -23.90 -9.38 -2.82
N ASP A 101 -23.83 -8.40 -3.73
CA ASP A 101 -22.90 -8.41 -4.87
C ASP A 101 -22.28 -7.02 -5.07
N TYR A 102 -21.38 -6.88 -6.04
CA TYR A 102 -20.79 -5.60 -6.40
C TYR A 102 -21.85 -4.52 -6.65
N TYR A 103 -21.45 -3.27 -6.41
CA TYR A 103 -22.29 -2.10 -6.59
C TYR A 103 -23.04 -2.09 -7.92
N GLN A 104 -24.33 -1.78 -7.84
CA GLN A 104 -25.25 -1.57 -8.95
C GLN A 104 -26.16 -0.40 -8.61
N THR A 105 -26.62 0.31 -9.63
CA THR A 105 -27.68 1.31 -9.45
C THR A 105 -29.01 0.64 -9.15
N ASN A 106 -29.84 1.30 -8.34
CA ASN A 106 -31.23 0.89 -8.15
C ASN A 106 -31.99 0.84 -9.48
N GLN A 107 -33.09 0.09 -9.49
CA GLN A 107 -34.00 0.03 -10.63
C GLN A 107 -34.66 1.40 -10.88
N PRO A 108 -35.11 1.71 -12.12
CA PRO A 108 -35.75 2.99 -12.44
C PRO A 108 -37.00 3.31 -11.61
N ASN A 109 -37.66 2.28 -11.06
CA ASN A 109 -38.83 2.40 -10.19
C ASN A 109 -38.46 2.59 -8.71
N GLY A 110 -37.18 2.82 -8.38
CA GLY A 110 -36.69 3.02 -7.02
C GLY A 110 -36.43 1.74 -6.23
N ARG A 111 -36.70 0.55 -6.79
CA ARG A 111 -36.44 -0.75 -6.15
C ARG A 111 -34.96 -1.09 -6.10
N LEU A 112 -34.58 -1.97 -5.18
CA LEU A 112 -33.22 -2.49 -5.08
C LEU A 112 -32.83 -3.27 -6.35
N PRO A 113 -31.52 -3.42 -6.64
CA PRO A 113 -31.05 -4.11 -7.84
C PRO A 113 -31.61 -5.54 -7.99
N ALA A 114 -31.98 -5.92 -9.22
CA ALA A 114 -32.39 -7.28 -9.57
C ALA A 114 -31.28 -8.08 -10.28
N GLY A 115 -30.21 -7.41 -10.72
CA GLY A 115 -29.09 -8.02 -11.42
C GLY A 115 -28.23 -8.85 -10.48
N TRP A 116 -27.94 -10.09 -10.88
CA TRP A 116 -26.96 -10.95 -10.21
C TRP A 116 -25.73 -11.08 -11.09
N ALA A 117 -24.57 -11.24 -10.46
CA ALA A 117 -23.29 -11.30 -11.12
C ALA A 117 -22.83 -9.98 -11.76
N ALA A 118 -22.96 -8.89 -11.01
CA ALA A 118 -22.52 -7.55 -11.41
C ALA A 118 -21.03 -7.48 -11.77
N ASN A 119 -20.69 -6.48 -12.59
CA ASN A 119 -19.30 -6.17 -12.93
C ASN A 119 -18.51 -5.80 -11.67
N ALA A 120 -17.24 -6.21 -11.64
CA ALA A 120 -16.35 -5.90 -10.52
C ALA A 120 -16.29 -4.39 -10.25
N ASN A 121 -16.58 -4.02 -9.01
CA ASN A 121 -16.44 -2.67 -8.47
C ASN A 121 -15.83 -2.79 -7.08
N TYR A 122 -14.57 -2.38 -6.93
CA TYR A 122 -13.82 -2.46 -5.66
C TYR A 122 -13.82 -1.15 -4.88
N ILE A 123 -14.59 -0.15 -5.33
CA ILE A 123 -14.60 1.20 -4.78
C ILE A 123 -15.87 1.43 -3.97
N ASN A 124 -17.03 1.18 -4.57
CA ASN A 124 -18.32 1.40 -3.93
C ASN A 124 -18.73 0.20 -3.06
N PRO A 125 -19.49 0.43 -1.98
CA PRO A 125 -20.05 -0.65 -1.17
C PRO A 125 -20.84 -1.66 -2.01
N MET A 126 -20.80 -2.93 -1.60
CA MET A 126 -21.68 -3.97 -2.11
C MET A 126 -23.13 -3.60 -1.86
N VAL A 127 -24.01 -4.04 -2.76
CA VAL A 127 -25.45 -3.79 -2.67
C VAL A 127 -26.21 -5.10 -2.62
N LEU A 128 -27.34 -5.08 -1.92
CA LEU A 128 -28.24 -6.21 -1.80
C LEU A 128 -29.03 -6.43 -3.10
N VAL A 129 -29.15 -7.69 -3.49
CA VAL A 129 -30.00 -8.22 -4.55
C VAL A 129 -31.07 -9.09 -3.87
N PRO A 130 -32.25 -8.51 -3.54
CA PRO A 130 -33.21 -9.15 -2.63
C PRO A 130 -33.70 -10.53 -3.08
N SER A 131 -33.76 -10.78 -4.39
CA SER A 131 -34.19 -12.09 -4.93
C SER A 131 -33.28 -13.25 -4.54
N ARG A 132 -32.04 -12.96 -4.12
CA ARG A 132 -31.00 -13.91 -3.69
C ARG A 132 -30.86 -14.03 -2.18
N HIS A 133 -31.64 -13.26 -1.42
CA HIS A 133 -31.60 -13.24 0.04
C HIS A 133 -32.48 -14.34 0.66
N GLU A 134 -32.05 -14.87 1.81
CA GLU A 134 -32.77 -15.91 2.55
C GLU A 134 -33.97 -15.33 3.30
N LEU A 135 -35.15 -15.93 3.13
CA LEU A 135 -36.41 -15.41 3.66
C LEU A 135 -36.87 -16.14 4.93
N GLY A 136 -36.24 -17.27 5.26
CA GLY A 136 -36.53 -18.01 6.48
C GLY A 136 -36.15 -17.27 7.77
N THR A 137 -36.52 -17.86 8.90
CA THR A 137 -36.13 -17.40 10.24
C THR A 137 -34.61 -17.44 10.41
N LYS A 138 -34.08 -16.50 11.20
CA LYS A 138 -32.64 -16.36 11.43
C LYS A 138 -32.38 -16.21 12.94
N LEU A 139 -31.61 -17.13 13.52
CA LEU A 139 -31.20 -17.06 14.92
C LEU A 139 -29.91 -16.23 15.04
N LEU A 140 -29.94 -15.18 15.85
CA LEU A 140 -28.82 -14.29 16.10
C LEU A 140 -28.25 -14.52 17.51
N LEU A 141 -27.35 -13.63 17.95
CA LEU A 141 -26.77 -13.69 19.29
C LEU A 141 -27.85 -13.52 20.36
N ASP A 142 -27.56 -14.05 21.56
CA ASP A 142 -28.42 -13.92 22.74
C ASP A 142 -29.86 -14.43 22.53
N ASN A 143 -30.02 -15.45 21.68
CA ASN A 143 -31.29 -16.09 21.32
C ASN A 143 -32.32 -15.17 20.64
N VAL A 144 -31.88 -14.05 20.06
CA VAL A 144 -32.75 -13.19 19.25
C VAL A 144 -33.07 -13.90 17.94
N VAL A 145 -34.35 -13.95 17.56
CA VAL A 145 -34.79 -14.58 16.30
C VAL A 145 -35.43 -13.54 15.39
N LEU A 146 -34.86 -13.35 14.21
CA LEU A 146 -35.52 -12.60 13.14
C LEU A 146 -36.62 -13.48 12.53
N PRO A 147 -37.85 -12.96 12.42
CA PRO A 147 -38.98 -13.71 11.87
C PRO A 147 -38.76 -14.00 10.39
N ARG A 148 -39.41 -15.05 9.86
CA ARG A 148 -39.46 -15.27 8.41
C ARG A 148 -40.27 -14.18 7.72
N ALA A 149 -40.01 -13.95 6.44
CA ALA A 149 -40.86 -13.10 5.61
C ALA A 149 -42.28 -13.66 5.52
N TRP A 150 -43.29 -12.80 5.61
CA TRP A 150 -44.71 -13.16 5.45
C TRP A 150 -45.47 -12.13 4.61
N GLY A 151 -46.49 -12.58 3.87
CA GLY A 151 -47.34 -11.71 3.05
C GLY A 151 -46.52 -10.90 2.04
N SER A 152 -46.75 -9.58 1.99
CA SER A 152 -46.04 -8.67 1.07
C SER A 152 -44.52 -8.60 1.28
N GLN A 153 -43.97 -9.14 2.38
CA GLN A 153 -42.51 -9.28 2.57
C GLN A 153 -41.93 -10.49 1.83
N ALA A 154 -42.77 -11.45 1.42
CA ALA A 154 -42.37 -12.63 0.65
C ALA A 154 -42.67 -12.48 -0.85
N GLU A 155 -43.26 -11.35 -1.26
CA GLU A 155 -43.62 -11.05 -2.63
C GLU A 155 -42.52 -10.22 -3.31
N SER A 156 -41.74 -10.83 -4.20
CA SER A 156 -40.59 -10.16 -4.84
C SER A 156 -40.94 -8.89 -5.63
N SER A 157 -42.21 -8.73 -6.01
CA SER A 157 -42.74 -7.53 -6.67
C SER A 157 -43.09 -6.38 -5.71
N SER A 158 -43.00 -6.57 -4.39
CA SER A 158 -43.37 -5.59 -3.36
C SER A 158 -42.17 -4.81 -2.82
N THR A 159 -42.32 -3.51 -2.53
CA THR A 159 -41.28 -2.73 -1.82
C THR A 159 -41.01 -3.25 -0.40
N ASN A 160 -42.00 -3.90 0.23
CA ASN A 160 -41.82 -4.51 1.55
C ASN A 160 -40.88 -5.71 1.53
N PHE A 161 -40.71 -6.37 0.38
CA PHE A 161 -39.71 -7.42 0.18
C PHE A 161 -38.30 -6.87 0.26
N ASP A 162 -38.03 -5.77 -0.46
CA ASP A 162 -36.73 -5.08 -0.43
C ASP A 162 -36.39 -4.59 0.99
N ASN A 163 -37.35 -3.97 1.65
CA ASN A 163 -37.18 -3.45 3.01
C ASN A 163 -36.90 -4.57 4.02
N TYR A 164 -37.63 -5.69 3.94
CA TYR A 164 -37.38 -6.85 4.81
C TYR A 164 -35.94 -7.38 4.62
N CYS A 165 -35.52 -7.62 3.37
CA CYS A 165 -34.18 -8.16 3.11
C CYS A 165 -33.06 -7.18 3.50
N ALA A 166 -33.26 -5.86 3.33
CA ALA A 166 -32.27 -4.86 3.70
C ALA A 166 -32.16 -4.69 5.23
N GLN A 167 -33.28 -4.77 5.94
CA GLN A 167 -33.32 -4.60 7.40
C GLN A 167 -32.56 -5.71 8.16
N ASP A 168 -32.49 -6.91 7.61
CA ASP A 168 -31.81 -8.04 8.25
C ASP A 168 -30.34 -7.74 8.56
N LEU A 169 -29.64 -7.01 7.67
CA LEU A 169 -28.25 -6.61 7.91
C LEU A 169 -28.13 -5.72 9.15
N GLU A 170 -28.95 -4.66 9.22
CA GLU A 170 -28.92 -3.71 10.33
C GLU A 170 -29.16 -4.41 11.67
N LEU A 171 -30.19 -5.27 11.73
CA LEU A 171 -30.54 -6.01 12.94
C LEU A 171 -29.45 -7.00 13.37
N ALA A 172 -28.78 -7.63 12.40
CA ALA A 172 -27.67 -8.54 12.68
C ALA A 172 -26.43 -7.80 13.19
N LEU A 173 -26.06 -6.69 12.55
CA LEU A 173 -24.92 -5.87 12.99
C LEU A 173 -25.19 -5.21 14.35
N ASP A 174 -26.43 -4.83 14.64
CA ASP A 174 -26.84 -4.33 15.95
C ASP A 174 -26.80 -5.43 17.02
N SER A 175 -27.22 -6.65 16.67
CA SER A 175 -27.08 -7.82 17.55
C SER A 175 -25.62 -8.07 17.92
N ILE A 176 -24.70 -7.95 16.96
CA ILE A 176 -23.25 -8.04 17.20
C ILE A 176 -22.78 -6.89 18.10
N PHE A 177 -23.01 -5.64 17.68
CA PHE A 177 -22.48 -4.46 18.35
C PHE A 177 -22.92 -4.33 19.82
N ASN A 178 -24.15 -4.71 20.12
CA ASN A 178 -24.71 -4.65 21.46
C ASN A 178 -24.36 -5.88 22.31
N ASN A 179 -23.74 -6.91 21.75
CA ASN A 179 -23.30 -8.05 22.54
C ASN A 179 -22.22 -7.63 23.54
N GLN A 180 -22.34 -8.13 24.77
CA GLN A 180 -21.46 -7.75 25.89
C GLN A 180 -20.00 -8.15 25.66
N ASN A 181 -19.74 -9.14 24.81
CA ASN A 181 -18.40 -9.65 24.57
C ASN A 181 -17.56 -8.75 23.65
N VAL A 182 -18.20 -7.90 22.84
CA VAL A 182 -17.51 -7.08 21.85
C VAL A 182 -16.55 -6.07 22.49
N GLY A 183 -16.99 -5.40 23.55
CA GLY A 183 -16.16 -4.44 24.29
C GLY A 183 -14.82 -5.04 24.74
N PRO A 184 -14.81 -6.07 25.62
CA PRO A 184 -13.56 -6.68 26.09
C PRO A 184 -12.73 -7.30 24.97
N TYR A 185 -13.36 -7.92 23.96
CA TYR A 185 -12.63 -8.53 22.84
C TYR A 185 -11.87 -7.48 22.02
N VAL A 186 -12.56 -6.44 21.55
CA VAL A 186 -11.97 -5.40 20.70
C VAL A 186 -10.98 -4.53 21.47
N CYS A 187 -11.33 -4.12 22.69
CA CYS A 187 -10.46 -3.24 23.49
C CYS A 187 -9.12 -3.89 23.83
N ARG A 188 -9.11 -5.20 24.12
CA ARG A 188 -7.86 -5.93 24.38
C ARG A 188 -6.92 -5.91 23.19
N GLN A 189 -7.45 -6.17 21.99
CA GLN A 189 -6.65 -6.14 20.77
C GLN A 189 -6.12 -4.73 20.47
N LEU A 190 -6.93 -3.69 20.68
CA LEU A 190 -6.49 -2.30 20.51
C LEU A 190 -5.37 -1.94 21.49
N ILE A 191 -5.46 -2.34 22.75
CA ILE A 191 -4.38 -2.11 23.73
C ILE A 191 -3.10 -2.86 23.31
N GLN A 192 -3.21 -4.10 22.84
CA GLN A 192 -2.07 -4.86 22.34
C GLN A 192 -1.40 -4.19 21.13
N ARG A 193 -2.20 -3.65 20.20
CA ARG A 193 -1.67 -2.94 19.03
C ARG A 193 -1.02 -1.61 19.39
N LEU A 194 -1.57 -0.88 20.37
CA LEU A 194 -1.15 0.50 20.68
C LEU A 194 -0.10 0.62 21.80
N VAL A 195 -0.13 -0.24 22.82
CA VAL A 195 0.61 -0.02 24.07
C VAL A 195 1.42 -1.24 24.53
N THR A 196 0.78 -2.35 24.86
CA THR A 196 1.47 -3.49 25.50
C THR A 196 0.87 -4.85 25.14
N SER A 197 1.72 -5.86 24.95
CA SER A 197 1.31 -7.21 24.57
C SER A 197 0.44 -7.91 25.63
N HIS A 198 0.55 -7.48 26.90
CA HIS A 198 -0.13 -8.09 28.04
C HIS A 198 -0.72 -7.03 28.97
N PRO A 199 -1.86 -6.41 28.61
CA PRO A 199 -2.51 -5.45 29.50
C PRO A 199 -3.04 -6.11 30.76
N SER A 200 -3.07 -5.38 31.88
CA SER A 200 -3.74 -5.87 33.08
C SER A 200 -5.26 -5.94 32.88
N ARG A 201 -5.92 -6.73 33.73
CA ARG A 201 -7.38 -6.82 33.81
C ARG A 201 -8.02 -5.47 34.09
N GLU A 202 -7.42 -4.68 34.98
CA GLU A 202 -7.96 -3.38 35.38
C GLU A 202 -7.83 -2.33 34.28
N TYR A 203 -6.72 -2.38 33.53
CA TYR A 203 -6.54 -1.53 32.36
C TYR A 203 -7.58 -1.86 31.30
N LEU A 204 -7.74 -3.14 30.95
CA LEU A 204 -8.77 -3.56 30.00
C LEU A 204 -10.16 -3.13 30.47
N TYR A 205 -10.51 -3.37 31.73
CA TYR A 205 -11.80 -2.99 32.30
C TYR A 205 -12.11 -1.49 32.10
N ARG A 206 -11.18 -0.60 32.45
CA ARG A 206 -11.37 0.86 32.29
C ARG A 206 -11.60 1.27 30.84
N VAL A 207 -10.88 0.67 29.90
CA VAL A 207 -11.06 0.93 28.46
C VAL A 207 -12.42 0.39 27.98
N VAL A 208 -12.83 -0.79 28.43
CA VAL A 208 -14.13 -1.38 28.11
C VAL A 208 -15.29 -0.53 28.62
N GLN A 209 -15.16 0.09 29.80
CA GLN A 209 -16.15 1.07 30.27
C GLN A 209 -16.33 2.22 29.27
N LYS A 210 -15.25 2.69 28.65
CA LYS A 210 -15.30 3.75 27.62
C LYS A 210 -15.81 3.28 26.27
N PHE A 211 -15.59 2.02 25.91
CA PHE A 211 -16.26 1.42 24.77
C PHE A 211 -17.77 1.32 25.02
N ASN A 212 -18.17 0.96 26.22
CA ASN A 212 -19.58 0.80 26.57
C ASN A 212 -20.31 2.15 26.65
N ASP A 213 -19.63 3.19 27.14
CA ASP A 213 -20.13 4.55 27.24
C ASP A 213 -18.96 5.56 27.23
N ASN A 214 -18.92 6.44 26.23
CA ASN A 214 -17.90 7.50 26.12
C ASN A 214 -18.01 8.58 27.23
N GLY A 215 -19.03 8.52 28.09
CA GLY A 215 -19.39 9.50 29.11
C GLY A 215 -20.57 10.38 28.71
N SER A 216 -21.19 10.12 27.55
CA SER A 216 -22.38 10.80 27.04
C SER A 216 -23.46 9.80 26.56
N GLY A 217 -23.36 8.54 26.99
CA GLY A 217 -24.28 7.46 26.61
C GLY A 217 -24.00 6.84 25.24
N VAL A 218 -22.88 7.17 24.59
CA VAL A 218 -22.55 6.65 23.25
C VAL A 218 -21.60 5.46 23.37
N ARG A 219 -22.09 4.29 22.97
CA ARG A 219 -21.31 3.06 22.85
C ARG A 219 -20.44 3.10 21.58
N GLY A 220 -19.26 2.51 21.62
CA GLY A 220 -18.43 2.23 20.44
C GLY A 220 -17.67 3.44 19.87
N ASP A 221 -17.60 4.56 20.59
CA ASP A 221 -16.81 5.73 20.22
C ASP A 221 -15.30 5.40 20.27
N LEU A 222 -14.69 5.16 19.11
CA LEU A 222 -13.30 4.76 19.01
C LEU A 222 -12.34 5.88 19.41
N GLN A 223 -12.72 7.15 19.25
CA GLN A 223 -11.90 8.26 19.73
C GLN A 223 -11.81 8.24 21.26
N ALA A 224 -12.93 8.03 21.95
CA ALA A 224 -12.96 7.91 23.40
C ALA A 224 -12.18 6.68 23.88
N VAL A 225 -12.32 5.54 23.19
CA VAL A 225 -11.57 4.31 23.48
C VAL A 225 -10.06 4.51 23.31
N ILE A 226 -9.62 5.05 22.16
CA ILE A 226 -8.19 5.31 21.91
C ILE A 226 -7.62 6.26 22.96
N LYS A 227 -8.37 7.31 23.33
CA LYS A 227 -7.97 8.22 24.41
C LYS A 227 -7.85 7.50 25.75
N ALA A 228 -8.78 6.62 26.08
CA ALA A 228 -8.74 5.82 27.30
C ALA A 228 -7.51 4.90 27.34
N ILE A 229 -7.17 4.28 26.21
CA ILE A 229 -5.96 3.46 26.05
C ILE A 229 -4.72 4.32 26.29
N LEU A 230 -4.51 5.36 25.48
CA LEU A 230 -3.26 6.11 25.47
C LEU A 230 -3.04 6.96 26.74
N LEU A 231 -4.09 7.29 27.48
CA LEU A 231 -4.02 8.08 28.71
C LEU A 231 -4.16 7.26 29.99
N ASP A 232 -4.29 5.92 29.89
CA ASP A 232 -4.36 5.07 31.07
C ASP A 232 -3.07 5.18 31.91
N TYR A 233 -3.22 5.01 33.22
CA TYR A 233 -2.09 5.01 34.15
C TYR A 233 -1.02 3.98 33.75
N GLU A 234 -1.41 2.77 33.32
CA GLU A 234 -0.43 1.75 32.93
C GLU A 234 0.37 2.16 31.70
N ALA A 235 -0.27 2.85 30.74
CA ALA A 235 0.37 3.32 29.52
C ALA A 235 1.33 4.51 29.75
N ARG A 236 1.21 5.22 30.87
CA ARG A 236 1.91 6.50 31.12
C ARG A 236 2.82 6.50 32.35
N SER A 237 2.72 5.47 33.19
CA SER A 237 3.39 5.40 34.49
C SER A 237 4.89 5.10 34.36
N ALA A 238 5.71 5.92 35.02
CA ALA A 238 7.14 5.68 35.18
C ALA A 238 7.44 4.43 36.04
N ALA A 239 6.51 3.99 36.90
CA ALA A 239 6.65 2.75 37.65
C ALA A 239 6.38 1.52 36.77
N THR A 240 5.47 1.65 35.80
CA THR A 240 5.09 0.55 34.91
C THR A 240 6.15 0.33 33.83
N ILE A 241 6.73 1.40 33.29
CA ILE A 241 7.72 1.33 32.20
C ILE A 241 9.00 0.56 32.58
N VAL A 242 9.37 0.56 33.85
CA VAL A 242 10.55 -0.16 34.35
C VAL A 242 10.31 -1.66 34.58
N LEU A 243 9.05 -2.11 34.53
CA LEU A 243 8.74 -3.53 34.68
C LEU A 243 9.27 -4.32 33.47
N PRO A 244 9.89 -5.49 33.68
CA PRO A 244 10.39 -6.33 32.59
C PRO A 244 9.26 -6.98 31.79
N THR A 245 8.05 -7.05 32.34
CA THR A 245 6.86 -7.64 31.71
C THR A 245 5.99 -6.63 30.95
N PHE A 246 6.33 -5.33 31.01
CA PHE A 246 5.56 -4.27 30.37
C PHE A 246 6.15 -3.87 29.01
N GLY A 247 5.25 -3.45 28.12
CA GLY A 247 5.58 -3.06 26.74
C GLY A 247 5.22 -4.16 25.75
N LYS A 248 5.79 -4.08 24.56
CA LYS A 248 5.61 -5.05 23.48
C LYS A 248 6.81 -5.09 22.56
N GLN A 249 6.95 -6.16 21.78
CA GLN A 249 7.92 -6.12 20.70
C GLN A 249 7.42 -5.18 19.61
N ARG A 250 8.29 -4.30 19.12
CA ARG A 250 7.99 -3.43 17.98
C ARG A 250 7.90 -4.28 16.73
N GLU A 251 6.74 -4.23 16.08
CA GLU A 251 6.49 -4.89 14.80
C GLU A 251 7.53 -4.46 13.75
N PRO A 252 7.93 -5.32 12.80
CA PRO A 252 8.98 -5.01 11.83
C PRO A 252 8.75 -3.69 11.06
N LEU A 253 7.52 -3.45 10.59
CA LEU A 253 7.17 -2.21 9.90
C LEU A 253 7.22 -0.99 10.84
N LEU A 254 6.88 -1.16 12.11
CA LEU A 254 6.98 -0.09 13.11
C LEU A 254 8.43 0.29 13.41
N ARG A 255 9.40 -0.63 13.27
CA ARG A 255 10.83 -0.32 13.37
C ARG A 255 11.28 0.62 12.26
N VAL A 256 10.88 0.33 11.02
CA VAL A 256 11.19 1.17 9.84
C VAL A 256 10.54 2.55 9.97
N THR A 257 9.25 2.60 10.31
CA THR A 257 8.54 3.88 10.43
C THR A 257 8.99 4.69 11.64
N ALA A 258 9.41 4.07 12.75
CA ALA A 258 10.02 4.78 13.88
C ALA A 258 11.32 5.47 13.46
N THR A 259 12.20 4.77 12.76
CA THR A 259 13.42 5.37 12.18
C THR A 259 13.07 6.48 11.18
N ALA A 260 12.07 6.27 10.32
CA ALA A 260 11.63 7.28 9.36
C ALA A 260 11.08 8.56 10.02
N ARG A 261 10.39 8.44 11.14
CA ARG A 261 9.92 9.59 11.93
C ARG A 261 11.07 10.32 12.64
N ALA A 262 12.09 9.61 13.10
CA ALA A 262 13.25 10.21 13.75
C ALA A 262 14.14 11.02 12.77
N PHE A 263 14.14 10.62 11.49
CA PHE A 263 14.89 11.27 10.43
C PHE A 263 13.96 11.64 9.27
N PRO A 264 13.08 12.64 9.44
CA PRO A 264 12.12 12.99 8.40
C PRO A 264 12.85 13.35 7.10
N SER A 265 12.22 12.99 5.97
CA SER A 265 12.67 13.39 4.64
C SER A 265 12.80 14.92 4.57
N PRO A 266 13.77 15.46 3.80
CA PRO A 266 13.85 16.90 3.62
C PRO A 266 12.52 17.47 3.07
N PRO A 267 12.18 18.73 3.39
CA PRO A 267 10.98 19.37 2.86
C PRO A 267 10.93 19.32 1.34
N LYS A 268 9.71 19.29 0.81
CA LYS A 268 9.48 19.35 -0.64
C LYS A 268 10.09 20.64 -1.21
N LEU A 269 10.69 20.56 -2.39
CA LEU A 269 11.20 21.73 -3.10
C LEU A 269 10.24 22.09 -4.23
N ASN A 270 9.82 23.35 -4.31
CA ASN A 270 9.07 23.85 -5.45
C ASN A 270 10.04 24.56 -6.39
N GLY A 271 9.96 24.25 -7.67
CA GLY A 271 10.84 24.77 -8.70
C GLY A 271 10.12 24.91 -10.04
N THR A 272 10.92 25.07 -11.09
CA THR A 272 10.43 25.10 -12.47
C THR A 272 11.03 23.94 -13.26
N TYR A 273 10.36 23.57 -14.34
CA TYR A 273 10.90 22.62 -15.29
C TYR A 273 10.79 23.15 -16.72
N SER A 274 11.68 22.65 -17.58
CA SER A 274 11.62 22.86 -19.02
C SER A 274 12.05 21.59 -19.75
N GLN A 275 11.40 21.32 -20.88
CA GLN A 275 11.76 20.27 -21.81
C GLN A 275 11.74 20.89 -23.20
N ASN A 276 12.85 20.77 -23.94
CA ASN A 276 13.06 21.42 -25.23
C ASN A 276 13.50 20.41 -26.29
N GLY A 277 12.54 19.70 -26.88
CA GLY A 277 12.74 18.84 -28.06
C GLY A 277 13.53 17.54 -27.81
N SER A 278 13.85 17.22 -26.56
CA SER A 278 14.61 16.04 -26.15
C SER A 278 13.88 15.26 -25.06
N ALA A 279 14.31 14.03 -24.75
CA ALA A 279 13.80 13.25 -23.63
C ALA A 279 14.24 13.83 -22.26
N VAL A 280 15.11 14.82 -22.23
CA VAL A 280 15.60 15.43 -20.99
C VAL A 280 14.63 16.50 -20.49
N VAL A 281 14.13 16.33 -19.27
CA VAL A 281 13.40 17.36 -18.52
C VAL A 281 14.37 17.99 -17.53
N ALA A 282 14.72 19.25 -17.76
CA ALA A 282 15.55 20.03 -16.86
C ALA A 282 14.70 20.63 -15.74
N ILE A 283 15.12 20.44 -14.50
CA ILE A 283 14.45 20.92 -13.29
C ILE A 283 15.38 21.89 -12.58
N THR A 284 14.86 23.06 -12.23
CA THR A 284 15.59 24.08 -11.47
C THR A 284 14.86 24.38 -10.17
N THR A 285 15.56 24.22 -9.05
CA THR A 285 15.07 24.54 -7.70
C THR A 285 15.62 25.90 -7.25
N PRO A 286 14.90 26.65 -6.40
CA PRO A 286 15.35 27.97 -5.92
C PRO A 286 16.49 27.88 -4.89
N VAL A 287 16.70 26.70 -4.32
CA VAL A 287 17.77 26.41 -3.34
C VAL A 287 18.49 25.12 -3.73
N PRO A 288 19.71 24.88 -3.21
CA PRO A 288 20.42 23.65 -3.50
C PRO A 288 19.64 22.38 -3.10
N HIS A 289 19.51 21.43 -4.02
CA HIS A 289 18.66 20.25 -3.85
C HIS A 289 19.32 19.08 -3.11
N ARG A 290 20.63 19.12 -2.87
CA ARG A 290 21.44 18.05 -2.23
C ARG A 290 21.53 16.72 -2.98
N LEU A 291 20.67 16.43 -3.96
CA LEU A 291 20.77 15.23 -4.82
C LEU A 291 22.16 15.06 -5.46
N ASN A 292 22.53 13.80 -5.70
CA ASN A 292 23.68 13.37 -6.49
C ASN A 292 23.23 12.69 -7.80
N ASN A 293 24.17 12.49 -8.71
CA ASN A 293 23.95 11.61 -9.87
C ASN A 293 23.56 10.21 -9.41
N GLY A 294 22.49 9.66 -9.99
CA GLY A 294 21.99 8.34 -9.64
C GLY A 294 20.94 8.30 -8.54
N ASP A 295 20.68 9.42 -7.86
CA ASP A 295 19.58 9.48 -6.88
C ASP A 295 18.21 9.33 -7.57
N ASP A 296 17.22 8.89 -6.82
CA ASP A 296 15.82 8.78 -7.27
C ASP A 296 14.96 9.82 -6.54
N VAL A 297 14.00 10.42 -7.24
CA VAL A 297 13.13 11.48 -6.69
C VAL A 297 11.71 11.37 -7.22
N PHE A 298 10.73 11.76 -6.40
CA PHE A 298 9.38 11.99 -6.91
C PHE A 298 9.26 13.42 -7.44
N CYS A 299 8.74 13.56 -8.65
CA CYS A 299 8.44 14.87 -9.24
C CYS A 299 6.97 14.93 -9.63
N GLY A 300 6.26 15.95 -9.15
CA GLY A 300 4.93 16.32 -9.58
C GLY A 300 4.97 17.59 -10.43
N PHE A 301 4.47 17.53 -11.66
CA PHE A 301 4.57 18.63 -12.63
C PHE A 301 3.21 19.26 -12.92
N VAL A 302 3.21 20.57 -13.12
CA VAL A 302 2.04 21.33 -13.59
C VAL A 302 2.50 22.15 -14.79
N SER A 303 1.83 21.98 -15.93
CA SER A 303 2.20 22.69 -17.17
C SER A 303 1.75 24.14 -17.13
N SER A 304 2.59 25.03 -17.64
CA SER A 304 2.24 26.41 -17.98
C SER A 304 2.06 26.60 -19.49
N THR A 305 2.09 25.52 -20.27
CA THR A 305 1.87 25.52 -21.73
C THR A 305 0.64 24.69 -22.09
N SER A 306 0.24 24.71 -23.36
CA SER A 306 -0.84 23.85 -23.86
C SER A 306 -0.46 22.36 -23.92
N ALA A 307 0.84 22.04 -23.87
CA ALA A 307 1.31 20.66 -23.86
C ALA A 307 1.14 20.03 -22.47
N PRO A 308 0.72 18.75 -22.38
CA PRO A 308 0.53 18.08 -21.10
C PRO A 308 1.87 17.97 -20.33
N PRO A 309 1.86 18.14 -19.00
CA PRO A 309 3.08 18.02 -18.19
C PRO A 309 3.62 16.58 -18.20
N PRO A 310 4.91 16.36 -17.85
CA PRO A 310 5.37 15.01 -17.50
C PRO A 310 4.52 14.45 -16.34
N PRO A 311 4.32 13.12 -16.27
CA PRO A 311 3.49 12.53 -15.22
C PRO A 311 4.12 12.69 -13.84
N ALA A 312 3.26 12.81 -12.82
CA ALA A 312 3.68 12.82 -11.43
C ALA A 312 4.04 11.40 -10.97
N GLN A 313 5.32 11.15 -10.67
CA GLN A 313 5.83 9.82 -10.30
C GLN A 313 7.26 9.89 -9.73
N GLY A 314 7.79 8.73 -9.34
CA GLY A 314 9.23 8.53 -9.13
C GLY A 314 10.00 8.57 -10.46
N TYR A 315 11.10 9.32 -10.46
CA TYR A 315 12.07 9.44 -11.54
C TYR A 315 13.41 8.94 -11.02
N ASN A 316 13.94 7.94 -11.71
CA ASN A 316 15.14 7.25 -11.26
C ASN A 316 16.38 7.79 -11.97
N ASN A 317 17.54 7.66 -11.33
CA ASN A 317 18.83 8.00 -11.88
C ASN A 317 18.92 9.46 -12.38
N VAL A 318 18.66 10.42 -11.48
CA VAL A 318 18.76 11.84 -11.79
C VAL A 318 20.18 12.20 -12.24
N SER A 319 20.30 13.17 -13.14
CA SER A 319 21.58 13.75 -13.56
C SER A 319 21.71 15.18 -13.05
N VAL A 320 22.57 15.39 -12.06
CA VAL A 320 22.82 16.68 -11.43
C VAL A 320 23.78 17.50 -12.29
N THR A 321 23.37 18.72 -12.62
CA THR A 321 24.15 19.66 -13.46
C THR A 321 24.71 20.83 -12.66
N SER A 322 24.04 21.22 -11.58
CA SER A 322 24.50 22.21 -10.62
C SER A 322 23.82 21.96 -9.26
N PRO A 323 24.22 22.64 -8.17
CA PRO A 323 23.55 22.47 -6.87
C PRO A 323 22.03 22.71 -6.91
N SER A 324 21.53 23.52 -7.86
CA SER A 324 20.12 23.90 -8.00
C SER A 324 19.47 23.41 -9.28
N THR A 325 20.16 22.59 -10.08
CA THR A 325 19.62 22.10 -11.36
C THR A 325 19.98 20.64 -11.58
N PHE A 326 18.98 19.82 -11.88
CA PHE A 326 19.15 18.43 -12.26
C PHE A 326 18.19 18.06 -13.39
N ASN A 327 18.49 16.96 -14.04
CA ASN A 327 17.76 16.44 -15.19
C ASN A 327 17.12 15.11 -14.84
N VAL A 328 15.92 14.89 -15.35
CA VAL A 328 15.24 13.58 -15.37
C VAL A 328 14.89 13.19 -16.80
N SER A 329 14.73 11.90 -17.05
CA SER A 329 14.27 11.39 -18.34
C SER A 329 12.76 11.39 -18.42
N ALA A 330 12.22 11.94 -19.50
CA ALA A 330 10.79 11.91 -19.80
C ALA A 330 10.35 10.45 -19.99
N PRO A 331 9.28 10.03 -19.30
CA PRO A 331 8.83 8.64 -19.29
C PRO A 331 8.09 8.27 -20.57
N GLY A 332 7.94 6.97 -20.82
CA GLY A 332 7.21 6.46 -21.98
C GLY A 332 7.93 6.69 -23.32
N LEU A 333 9.21 7.05 -23.29
CA LEU A 333 10.04 7.30 -24.46
C LEU A 333 11.25 6.36 -24.47
N VAL A 334 11.61 5.88 -25.64
CA VAL A 334 12.83 5.10 -25.86
C VAL A 334 13.83 5.96 -26.62
N SER A 335 15.04 6.05 -26.08
CA SER A 335 16.18 6.68 -26.75
C SER A 335 16.92 5.68 -27.64
N ALA A 336 17.26 6.11 -28.86
CA ALA A 336 17.99 5.32 -29.84
C ALA A 336 18.96 6.19 -30.64
N THR A 337 19.91 5.57 -31.32
CA THR A 337 20.76 6.22 -32.32
C THR A 337 20.28 5.88 -33.72
N TYR A 338 20.60 6.72 -34.70
CA TYR A 338 20.32 6.43 -36.10
C TYR A 338 21.48 6.83 -37.01
N GLY A 339 21.58 6.12 -38.14
CA GLY A 339 22.37 6.53 -39.28
C GLY A 339 21.51 6.47 -40.54
N GLN A 340 21.63 7.48 -41.39
CA GLN A 340 20.98 7.53 -42.69
C GLN A 340 22.02 7.43 -43.81
N SER A 341 21.73 6.60 -44.80
CA SER A 341 22.47 6.51 -46.06
C SER A 341 21.48 6.48 -47.22
N GLY A 342 21.52 7.51 -48.07
CA GLY A 342 20.48 7.72 -49.08
C GLY A 342 19.13 7.97 -48.41
N THR A 343 18.09 7.25 -48.82
CA THR A 343 16.76 7.31 -48.19
C THR A 343 16.60 6.32 -47.04
N THR A 344 17.57 5.43 -46.78
CA THR A 344 17.45 4.41 -45.74
C THR A 344 17.96 4.97 -44.41
N VAL A 345 17.10 5.01 -43.41
CA VAL A 345 17.44 5.33 -42.02
C VAL A 345 17.50 4.03 -41.23
N THR A 346 18.65 3.71 -40.66
CA THR A 346 18.85 2.59 -39.74
C THR A 346 18.82 3.11 -38.30
N VAL A 347 17.83 2.68 -37.53
CA VAL A 347 17.71 2.99 -36.10
C VAL A 347 18.26 1.80 -35.30
N THR A 348 19.16 2.08 -34.35
CA THR A 348 19.79 1.06 -33.49
C THR A 348 19.21 1.16 -32.08
N ASN A 349 18.52 0.11 -31.65
CA ASN A 349 17.98 -0.05 -30.31
C ASN A 349 17.72 -1.53 -30.01
N ASN A 350 18.35 -2.07 -28.96
CA ASN A 350 18.19 -3.47 -28.60
C ASN A 350 16.84 -3.72 -27.89
N GLY A 351 16.13 -4.77 -28.31
CA GLY A 351 14.84 -5.16 -27.77
C GLY A 351 13.74 -4.16 -28.08
N HIS A 352 13.76 -3.54 -29.26
CA HIS A 352 12.77 -2.52 -29.64
C HIS A 352 11.34 -3.10 -29.74
N GLY A 353 11.19 -4.38 -30.12
CA GLY A 353 9.95 -5.15 -29.97
C GLY A 353 8.83 -4.78 -30.95
N ILE A 354 9.18 -4.17 -32.09
CA ILE A 354 8.24 -3.87 -33.19
C ILE A 354 8.64 -4.67 -34.43
N GLY A 355 7.67 -5.29 -35.10
CA GLY A 355 7.93 -6.14 -36.27
C GLY A 355 7.96 -5.38 -37.60
N LEU A 356 8.46 -6.05 -38.65
CA LEU A 356 8.47 -5.56 -40.03
C LEU A 356 7.09 -5.04 -40.48
N GLY A 357 7.07 -3.93 -41.22
CA GLY A 357 5.87 -3.33 -41.82
C GLY A 357 5.02 -2.49 -40.87
N ASN A 358 5.25 -2.58 -39.55
CA ASN A 358 4.43 -1.89 -38.55
C ASN A 358 4.79 -0.40 -38.43
N PRO A 359 3.81 0.45 -38.07
CA PRO A 359 4.02 1.88 -37.92
C PRO A 359 4.71 2.24 -36.60
N LEU A 360 5.55 3.27 -36.65
CA LEU A 360 6.22 3.87 -35.49
C LEU A 360 6.36 5.38 -35.69
N TYR A 361 6.05 6.17 -34.66
CA TYR A 361 6.34 7.60 -34.69
C TYR A 361 7.78 7.84 -34.24
N LEU A 362 8.61 8.42 -35.11
CA LEU A 362 10.01 8.75 -34.85
C LEU A 362 10.20 10.25 -34.68
N VAL A 363 10.95 10.63 -33.65
CA VAL A 363 11.44 11.98 -33.44
C VAL A 363 12.96 11.97 -33.53
N PHE A 364 13.55 12.62 -34.52
CA PHE A 364 14.98 12.81 -34.65
C PHE A 364 15.39 14.07 -33.89
N VAL A 365 16.15 13.89 -32.82
CA VAL A 365 16.52 14.96 -31.87
C VAL A 365 17.81 15.66 -32.32
N THR A 366 18.70 14.96 -33.00
CA THR A 366 19.94 15.49 -33.57
C THR A 366 20.15 14.94 -34.98
N GLY A 367 21.06 15.52 -35.76
CA GLY A 367 21.40 15.03 -37.11
C GLY A 367 20.45 15.48 -38.24
N GLY A 368 19.27 16.02 -37.91
CA GLY A 368 18.41 16.76 -38.84
C GLY A 368 17.57 15.90 -39.79
N ALA A 369 17.29 14.63 -39.45
CA ALA A 369 16.23 13.86 -40.13
C ALA A 369 14.83 14.37 -39.73
N SER A 370 13.84 14.13 -40.60
CA SER A 370 12.47 14.64 -40.40
C SER A 370 11.69 13.80 -39.39
N ASN A 371 10.97 14.42 -38.47
CA ASN A 371 10.07 13.71 -37.56
C ASN A 371 8.83 13.22 -38.31
N GLY A 372 8.24 12.11 -37.87
CA GLY A 372 6.97 11.66 -38.45
C GLY A 372 6.63 10.21 -38.18
N LEU A 373 5.53 9.78 -38.81
CA LEU A 373 5.09 8.39 -38.81
C LEU A 373 5.82 7.62 -39.92
N TYR A 374 6.47 6.51 -39.55
CA TYR A 374 7.21 5.65 -40.48
C TYR A 374 6.73 4.21 -40.38
N SER A 375 6.78 3.47 -41.49
CA SER A 375 6.63 2.02 -41.50
C SER A 375 8.01 1.37 -41.54
N LEU A 376 8.21 0.33 -40.73
CA LEU A 376 9.47 -0.41 -40.70
C LEU A 376 9.69 -1.19 -42.01
N ALA A 377 10.81 -0.93 -42.67
CA ALA A 377 11.24 -1.58 -43.91
C ALA A 377 12.07 -2.84 -43.67
N THR A 378 12.86 -2.88 -42.59
CA THR A 378 13.49 -4.10 -42.06
C THR A 378 13.47 -4.05 -40.54
N SER A 379 13.57 -5.21 -39.88
CA SER A 379 13.53 -5.30 -38.41
C SER A 379 14.26 -6.55 -37.94
N ASN A 380 15.17 -6.42 -36.99
CA ASN A 380 15.71 -7.51 -36.18
C ASN A 380 15.55 -7.17 -34.70
N ASN A 381 16.30 -7.78 -33.77
CA ASN A 381 16.16 -7.45 -32.34
C ASN A 381 16.94 -6.19 -31.93
N ASN A 382 17.97 -5.81 -32.69
CA ASN A 382 18.94 -4.77 -32.37
C ASN A 382 18.74 -3.49 -33.18
N SER A 383 18.10 -3.59 -34.34
CA SER A 383 17.89 -2.47 -35.25
C SER A 383 16.72 -2.70 -36.19
N PHE A 384 16.21 -1.59 -36.72
CA PHE A 384 15.23 -1.57 -37.79
C PHE A 384 15.57 -0.46 -38.79
N THR A 385 15.03 -0.56 -40.01
CA THR A 385 15.17 0.49 -41.01
C THR A 385 13.82 1.11 -41.36
N VAL A 386 13.83 2.39 -41.71
CA VAL A 386 12.69 3.14 -42.28
C VAL A 386 13.15 3.92 -43.50
N THR A 387 12.22 4.34 -44.34
CA THR A 387 12.52 5.16 -45.53
C THR A 387 12.24 6.64 -45.24
N ALA A 388 13.28 7.47 -45.29
CA ALA A 388 13.18 8.92 -45.18
C ALA A 388 12.59 9.55 -46.46
N PRO A 389 11.89 10.70 -46.35
CA PRO A 389 11.37 11.42 -47.52
C PRO A 389 12.47 12.07 -48.36
N ASP A 390 13.66 12.29 -47.78
CA ASP A 390 14.82 12.90 -48.42
C ASP A 390 16.02 11.93 -48.43
N SER A 391 16.93 12.15 -49.38
CA SER A 391 18.18 11.40 -49.51
C SER A 391 19.33 12.18 -48.88
N ALA A 392 19.96 11.62 -47.84
CA ALA A 392 21.03 12.28 -47.10
C ALA A 392 22.01 11.26 -46.49
N THR A 393 23.17 11.75 -46.04
CA THR A 393 24.10 11.00 -45.19
C THR A 393 24.24 11.75 -43.86
N ARG A 394 23.66 11.20 -42.80
CA ARG A 394 23.64 11.83 -41.47
C ARG A 394 23.56 10.79 -40.37
N VAL A 395 24.01 11.15 -39.18
CA VAL A 395 23.89 10.34 -37.97
C VAL A 395 23.37 11.20 -36.84
N GLY A 396 22.70 10.59 -35.87
CA GLY A 396 22.20 11.33 -34.72
C GLY A 396 21.44 10.45 -33.74
N ASN A 397 20.67 11.11 -32.88
CA ASN A 397 19.83 10.49 -31.87
C ASN A 397 18.37 10.64 -32.26
N CYS A 398 17.57 9.63 -31.96
CA CYS A 398 16.13 9.66 -32.13
C CYS A 398 15.40 9.09 -30.90
N LEU A 399 14.12 9.41 -30.82
CA LEU A 399 13.20 8.97 -29.78
C LEU A 399 11.95 8.37 -30.43
N TYR A 400 11.32 7.43 -29.75
CA TYR A 400 9.98 6.98 -30.09
C TYR A 400 9.18 6.62 -28.81
N PRO A 401 7.86 6.84 -28.80
CA PRO A 401 7.03 6.52 -27.65
C PRO A 401 6.78 5.01 -27.55
N ARG A 402 6.93 4.46 -26.33
CA ARG A 402 6.68 3.04 -26.03
C ARG A 402 6.33 2.87 -24.56
N PHE A 403 5.24 2.16 -24.29
CA PHE A 403 4.86 1.73 -22.94
C PHE A 403 4.88 0.19 -22.87
N THR A 404 5.68 -0.34 -21.96
CA THR A 404 5.82 -1.77 -21.67
C THR A 404 5.23 -2.12 -20.31
N GLY A 405 4.90 -3.40 -20.09
CA GLY A 405 4.34 -3.85 -18.81
C GLY A 405 2.87 -3.48 -18.61
N GLY A 406 2.18 -3.07 -19.68
CA GLY A 406 0.74 -2.86 -19.66
C GLY A 406 -0.05 -4.17 -19.69
N GLY A 407 -1.35 -4.05 -19.50
CA GLY A 407 -2.31 -5.15 -19.60
C GLY A 407 -3.52 -4.72 -20.40
N TYR A 408 -4.48 -5.62 -20.55
CA TYR A 408 -5.75 -5.28 -21.16
C TYR A 408 -6.89 -6.13 -20.62
N THR A 409 -8.09 -5.60 -20.78
CA THR A 409 -9.33 -6.29 -20.46
C THR A 409 -10.28 -6.17 -21.64
N VAL A 410 -10.74 -7.31 -22.15
CA VAL A 410 -11.81 -7.40 -23.15
C VAL A 410 -13.12 -7.68 -22.43
N ARG A 411 -14.11 -6.81 -22.62
CA ARG A 411 -15.48 -7.00 -22.15
C ARG A 411 -16.45 -6.74 -23.28
N ASN A 412 -17.53 -7.50 -23.33
CA ASN A 412 -18.60 -7.34 -24.34
C ASN A 412 -18.10 -7.55 -25.78
N GLY A 413 -17.17 -8.46 -26.00
CA GLY A 413 -16.79 -8.93 -27.33
C GLY A 413 -15.86 -8.01 -28.12
N THR A 414 -16.21 -6.73 -28.23
CA THR A 414 -15.58 -5.80 -29.17
C THR A 414 -14.80 -4.67 -28.50
N ASN A 415 -14.96 -4.50 -27.19
CA ASN A 415 -14.37 -3.39 -26.44
C ASN A 415 -13.15 -3.88 -25.67
N LEU A 416 -11.98 -3.32 -25.99
CA LEU A 416 -10.73 -3.59 -25.29
C LEU A 416 -10.31 -2.35 -24.52
N THR A 417 -10.21 -2.48 -23.20
CA THR A 417 -9.58 -1.46 -22.34
C THR A 417 -8.12 -1.80 -22.19
N VAL A 418 -7.25 -0.93 -22.68
CA VAL A 418 -5.80 -0.98 -22.47
C VAL A 418 -5.47 -0.33 -21.12
N ALA A 419 -4.58 -0.97 -20.37
CA ALA A 419 -3.92 -0.41 -19.19
C ALA A 419 -2.43 -0.20 -19.52
N THR A 420 -1.93 1.03 -19.42
CA THR A 420 -0.51 1.34 -19.53
C THR A 420 0.15 1.35 -18.16
N SER A 421 1.45 1.04 -18.11
CA SER A 421 2.23 1.08 -16.86
C SER A 421 2.45 2.50 -16.32
N LEU A 422 2.28 3.51 -17.17
CA LEU A 422 2.54 4.92 -16.90
C LEU A 422 1.46 5.78 -17.58
N PRO A 423 1.23 7.03 -17.12
CA PRO A 423 0.29 7.91 -17.79
C PRO A 423 0.64 8.18 -19.24
N HIS A 424 -0.32 8.04 -20.16
CA HIS A 424 -0.05 8.00 -21.61
C HIS A 424 -0.25 9.34 -22.34
N SER A 425 -1.04 10.27 -21.79
CA SER A 425 -1.34 11.59 -22.40
C SER A 425 -1.97 11.54 -23.81
N LEU A 426 -2.59 10.40 -24.16
CA LEU A 426 -3.31 10.22 -25.43
C LEU A 426 -4.76 10.66 -25.24
N VAL A 427 -5.45 10.96 -26.35
CA VAL A 427 -6.86 11.36 -26.37
C VAL A 427 -7.68 10.51 -27.34
N ALA A 428 -9.01 10.62 -27.27
CA ALA A 428 -9.90 10.00 -28.24
C ALA A 428 -9.56 10.49 -29.67
N GLY A 429 -9.47 9.55 -30.62
CA GLY A 429 -9.07 9.80 -32.00
C GLY A 429 -7.59 9.55 -32.28
N ASP A 430 -6.72 9.47 -31.26
CA ASP A 430 -5.31 9.14 -31.46
C ASP A 430 -5.15 7.69 -31.96
N ALA A 431 -4.14 7.48 -32.81
CA ALA A 431 -3.76 6.15 -33.28
C ALA A 431 -2.67 5.54 -32.38
N VAL A 432 -2.77 4.24 -32.13
CA VAL A 432 -1.81 3.48 -31.34
C VAL A 432 -1.56 2.12 -31.99
N TYR A 433 -0.32 1.66 -32.02
CA TYR A 433 0.00 0.28 -32.36
C TYR A 433 0.11 -0.56 -31.07
N LEU A 434 -0.66 -1.64 -31.01
CA LEU A 434 -0.70 -2.55 -29.86
C LEU A 434 -0.06 -3.88 -30.22
N ASN A 435 0.90 -4.29 -29.40
CA ASN A 435 1.58 -5.58 -29.48
C ASN A 435 1.23 -6.42 -28.24
N PHE A 436 0.41 -7.45 -28.45
CA PHE A 436 -0.02 -8.40 -27.44
C PHE A 436 0.96 -9.56 -27.35
N THR A 437 1.33 -9.94 -26.12
CA THR A 437 2.36 -10.97 -25.89
C THR A 437 1.82 -12.29 -25.34
N GLN A 438 0.51 -12.38 -25.12
CA GLN A 438 -0.12 -13.53 -24.47
C GLN A 438 -0.88 -14.41 -25.47
N ALA A 439 -1.08 -15.67 -25.10
CA ALA A 439 -1.85 -16.59 -25.93
C ALA A 439 -3.36 -16.25 -25.88
N GLY A 440 -4.03 -16.32 -27.03
CA GLY A 440 -5.45 -15.99 -27.16
C GLY A 440 -5.77 -14.49 -27.13
N SER A 441 -4.73 -13.64 -27.20
CA SER A 441 -4.88 -12.19 -27.31
C SER A 441 -5.45 -11.75 -28.68
N PRO A 442 -5.95 -10.51 -28.77
CA PRO A 442 -6.31 -9.92 -30.06
C PRO A 442 -5.10 -9.86 -30.99
N ALA A 443 -5.37 -9.67 -32.29
CA ALA A 443 -4.31 -9.47 -33.26
C ALA A 443 -3.50 -8.20 -32.94
N ASN A 444 -2.19 -8.28 -33.10
CA ASN A 444 -1.34 -7.09 -33.12
C ASN A 444 -1.79 -6.17 -34.25
N GLY A 445 -1.77 -4.86 -34.02
CA GLY A 445 -2.22 -3.94 -35.05
C GLY A 445 -2.32 -2.49 -34.60
N GLN A 446 -2.65 -1.65 -35.57
CA GLN A 446 -3.00 -0.25 -35.32
C GLN A 446 -4.48 -0.16 -34.95
N TYR A 447 -4.75 0.57 -33.87
CA TYR A 447 -6.07 0.84 -33.34
C TYR A 447 -6.25 2.35 -33.15
N THR A 448 -7.51 2.79 -33.18
CA THR A 448 -7.87 4.18 -32.85
C THR A 448 -8.47 4.21 -31.45
N ILE A 449 -8.04 5.16 -30.63
CA ILE A 449 -8.57 5.35 -29.28
C ILE A 449 -9.99 5.89 -29.38
N VAL A 450 -10.92 5.17 -28.75
CA VAL A 450 -12.35 5.54 -28.70
C VAL A 450 -12.61 6.52 -27.56
N SER A 451 -12.04 6.23 -26.39
CA SER A 451 -12.18 7.06 -25.19
C SER A 451 -11.03 6.82 -24.23
N VAL A 452 -10.78 7.79 -23.34
CA VAL A 452 -9.78 7.69 -22.28
C VAL A 452 -10.52 7.66 -20.95
N SER A 453 -10.32 6.60 -20.18
CA SER A 453 -11.03 6.39 -18.91
C SER A 453 -10.32 7.12 -17.76
N ASP A 454 -8.99 7.10 -17.77
CA ASP A 454 -8.13 7.82 -16.85
C ASP A 454 -6.73 7.99 -17.48
N SER A 455 -5.78 8.54 -16.72
CA SER A 455 -4.44 8.84 -17.23
C SER A 455 -3.65 7.61 -17.69
N THR A 456 -4.03 6.41 -17.26
CA THR A 456 -3.38 5.11 -17.52
C THR A 456 -4.25 4.13 -18.30
N HIS A 457 -5.50 4.48 -18.62
CA HIS A 457 -6.44 3.57 -19.29
C HIS A 457 -7.15 4.23 -20.47
N PHE A 458 -7.19 3.52 -21.59
CA PHE A 458 -7.94 3.93 -22.77
C PHE A 458 -8.64 2.76 -23.45
N LEU A 459 -9.71 3.06 -24.19
CA LEU A 459 -10.53 2.11 -24.90
C LEU A 459 -10.20 2.08 -26.38
N VAL A 460 -10.14 0.89 -26.97
CA VAL A 460 -10.12 0.66 -28.42
C VAL A 460 -11.17 -0.39 -28.81
N ASN A 461 -11.56 -0.38 -30.09
CA ASN A 461 -12.43 -1.40 -30.66
C ASN A 461 -11.59 -2.52 -31.30
N ILE A 462 -11.97 -3.77 -31.06
CA ILE A 462 -11.37 -4.97 -31.62
C ILE A 462 -12.43 -5.83 -32.32
N PRO A 463 -12.04 -6.78 -33.21
CA PRO A 463 -12.93 -7.85 -33.64
C PRO A 463 -13.49 -8.63 -32.45
N ALA A 464 -14.70 -9.18 -32.62
CA ALA A 464 -15.40 -9.88 -31.55
C ALA A 464 -14.59 -11.08 -31.00
N MET A 465 -14.35 -11.10 -29.69
CA MET A 465 -13.64 -12.18 -29.00
C MET A 465 -14.20 -12.45 -27.59
N GLY A 466 -13.84 -13.59 -26.99
CA GLY A 466 -14.24 -13.92 -25.62
C GLY A 466 -13.71 -12.93 -24.59
N ASN A 467 -14.45 -12.74 -23.49
CA ASN A 467 -14.03 -11.90 -22.36
C ASN A 467 -12.73 -12.44 -21.76
N GLN A 468 -11.76 -11.56 -21.54
CA GLN A 468 -10.46 -11.93 -20.98
C GLN A 468 -9.80 -10.75 -20.28
N THR A 469 -9.01 -11.04 -19.26
CA THR A 469 -8.11 -10.09 -18.61
C THR A 469 -6.72 -10.67 -18.66
N GLN A 470 -5.79 -9.97 -19.30
CA GLN A 470 -4.42 -10.46 -19.46
C GLN A 470 -3.40 -9.35 -19.17
N ASN A 471 -2.25 -9.78 -18.61
CA ASN A 471 -1.07 -8.94 -18.43
C ASN A 471 -0.11 -9.22 -19.60
N GLY A 472 0.57 -8.21 -20.15
CA GLY A 472 1.49 -8.41 -21.27
C GLY A 472 1.00 -7.75 -22.56
N LEU A 473 1.16 -6.43 -22.58
CA LEU A 473 0.89 -5.56 -23.71
C LEU A 473 2.02 -4.53 -23.82
N THR A 474 2.49 -4.31 -25.05
CA THR A 474 3.32 -3.15 -25.39
C THR A 474 2.51 -2.22 -26.30
N SER A 475 2.46 -0.94 -25.97
CA SER A 475 1.79 0.08 -26.79
C SER A 475 2.77 1.09 -27.35
N PHE A 476 2.58 1.45 -28.61
CA PHE A 476 3.36 2.44 -29.34
C PHE A 476 2.40 3.51 -29.86
N PRO A 477 2.27 4.66 -29.17
CA PRO A 477 1.55 5.79 -29.71
C PRO A 477 2.08 6.19 -31.08
N LEU A 478 1.18 6.47 -32.01
CA LEU A 478 1.53 6.86 -33.39
C LEU A 478 1.40 8.37 -33.61
N ALA A 479 1.49 9.14 -32.52
CA ALA A 479 1.40 10.60 -32.50
C ALA A 479 2.69 11.21 -31.93
N ALA A 480 2.88 12.50 -32.20
CA ALA A 480 4.03 13.24 -31.70
C ALA A 480 4.04 13.30 -30.16
N PRO A 481 5.12 12.88 -29.48
CA PRO A 481 5.19 13.02 -28.04
C PRO A 481 5.37 14.50 -27.62
N PRO A 482 4.84 14.89 -26.44
CA PRO A 482 4.98 16.25 -25.93
C PRO A 482 6.41 16.50 -25.42
N LEU A 483 7.28 17.01 -26.30
CA LEU A 483 8.71 17.25 -26.01
C LEU A 483 9.06 18.73 -25.81
N VAL A 484 8.12 19.65 -26.02
CA VAL A 484 8.32 21.09 -25.79
C VAL A 484 7.28 21.56 -24.77
N ARG A 485 7.70 21.72 -23.53
CA ARG A 485 6.82 22.05 -22.40
C ARG A 485 7.60 22.63 -21.23
N SER A 486 6.93 23.43 -20.42
CA SER A 486 7.50 24.04 -19.22
C SER A 486 6.40 24.28 -18.20
N GLY A 487 6.81 24.57 -16.98
CA GLY A 487 5.89 24.89 -15.89
C GLY A 487 6.55 24.75 -14.54
N THR A 488 5.74 24.45 -13.52
CA THR A 488 6.21 24.28 -12.15
C THR A 488 6.36 22.81 -11.79
N VAL A 489 7.28 22.52 -10.89
CA VAL A 489 7.51 21.16 -10.37
C VAL A 489 7.63 21.18 -8.85
N THR A 490 7.00 20.20 -8.21
CA THR A 490 7.25 19.85 -6.81
C THR A 490 8.15 18.62 -6.77
N VAL A 491 9.32 18.75 -6.15
CA VAL A 491 10.29 17.68 -5.94
C VAL A 491 10.14 17.16 -4.51
N GLN A 492 9.96 15.86 -4.37
CA GLN A 492 9.98 15.15 -3.10
C GLN A 492 11.06 14.08 -3.15
N PHE A 493 11.84 13.97 -2.09
CA PHE A 493 12.97 13.04 -2.06
C PHE A 493 12.56 11.58 -1.87
N SER A 494 11.37 11.33 -1.31
CA SER A 494 10.83 9.97 -1.18
C SER A 494 9.98 9.64 -2.40
N THR A 495 10.28 8.53 -3.08
CA THR A 495 9.48 7.98 -4.18
C THR A 495 8.30 7.16 -3.69
N TRP A 496 8.33 6.71 -2.43
CA TRP A 496 7.36 5.80 -1.79
C TRP A 496 7.25 4.42 -2.46
N GLN A 497 8.18 4.09 -3.35
CA GLN A 497 8.25 2.81 -4.04
C GLN A 497 8.99 1.75 -3.20
N MET A 498 8.39 1.37 -2.07
CA MET A 498 8.98 0.37 -1.16
C MET A 498 8.85 -1.07 -1.70
N GLY A 499 7.87 -1.32 -2.58
CA GLY A 499 7.57 -2.66 -3.09
C GLY A 499 7.16 -3.63 -1.97
N ASN A 500 7.28 -4.93 -2.26
CA ASN A 500 7.05 -5.97 -1.25
C ASN A 500 8.27 -6.08 -0.33
N THR A 501 8.03 -6.01 0.97
CA THR A 501 9.04 -6.11 2.03
C THR A 501 9.04 -7.47 2.75
N ASP A 502 8.36 -8.47 2.19
CA ASP A 502 8.21 -9.84 2.71
C ASP A 502 8.73 -10.92 1.74
N GLY A 503 9.38 -10.55 0.64
CA GLY A 503 9.81 -11.48 -0.42
C GLY A 503 10.92 -12.50 -0.07
N GLY A 504 11.26 -12.67 1.21
CA GLY A 504 12.17 -13.72 1.69
C GLY A 504 13.63 -13.63 1.22
N THR A 505 14.07 -12.49 0.68
CA THR A 505 15.47 -12.24 0.31
C THR A 505 16.34 -11.99 1.55
N SER A 506 17.66 -11.81 1.38
CA SER A 506 18.61 -11.53 2.46
C SER A 506 18.35 -10.22 3.23
N SER A 507 17.40 -9.39 2.80
CA SER A 507 16.99 -8.12 3.41
C SER A 507 15.47 -8.01 3.36
N SER A 508 14.79 -8.36 4.46
CA SER A 508 13.33 -8.52 4.50
C SER A 508 12.76 -8.16 5.86
N LEU A 509 11.58 -7.53 5.87
CA LEU A 509 10.79 -7.29 7.08
C LEU A 509 9.90 -8.47 7.43
N LEU A 510 9.62 -9.37 6.46
CA LEU A 510 8.59 -10.41 6.56
C LEU A 510 7.20 -9.85 6.89
N GLN A 511 7.01 -8.56 6.62
CA GLN A 511 5.79 -7.82 6.83
C GLN A 511 5.70 -6.77 5.72
N THR A 512 4.78 -6.95 4.77
CA THR A 512 4.49 -5.97 3.71
C THR A 512 3.24 -5.19 4.07
N PRO A 513 3.27 -3.84 4.06
CA PRO A 513 2.08 -3.05 4.31
C PRO A 513 0.90 -3.50 3.44
N LEU A 514 -0.27 -3.69 4.06
CA LEU A 514 -1.51 -4.12 3.40
C LEU A 514 -1.46 -5.53 2.77
N ASN A 515 -0.43 -6.33 3.03
CA ASN A 515 -0.29 -7.71 2.54
C ASN A 515 -0.29 -8.69 3.72
N SER A 516 -1.36 -8.68 4.51
CA SER A 516 -1.51 -9.66 5.58
C SER A 516 -1.62 -11.07 5.00
N PRO A 517 -0.90 -12.07 5.54
CA PRO A 517 -1.00 -13.44 5.07
C PRO A 517 -2.29 -14.14 5.52
N THR A 518 -2.97 -13.64 6.56
CA THR A 518 -4.14 -14.28 7.15
C THR A 518 -5.20 -13.29 7.63
N VAL A 519 -6.40 -13.80 7.97
CA VAL A 519 -7.47 -13.06 8.63
C VAL A 519 -7.08 -12.52 10.02
N PHE A 520 -6.07 -13.10 10.67
CA PHE A 520 -5.55 -12.66 11.97
C PHE A 520 -4.54 -11.52 11.85
N ASN A 521 -4.46 -10.89 10.68
CA ASN A 521 -3.35 -10.02 10.33
C ASN A 521 -2.03 -10.83 10.35
N PHE A 522 -0.92 -10.20 10.74
CA PHE A 522 0.39 -10.85 10.85
C PHE A 522 0.58 -11.78 12.06
N PHE A 523 -0.27 -11.73 13.09
CA PHE A 523 -0.11 -12.56 14.30
C PHE A 523 -1.39 -12.66 15.14
N PHE A 524 -1.52 -13.76 15.89
CA PHE A 524 -2.64 -14.04 16.78
C PHE A 524 -2.57 -13.21 18.07
N PRO A 525 -3.66 -12.52 18.48
CA PRO A 525 -3.71 -11.73 19.72
C PRO A 525 -3.42 -12.50 21.02
N ASP A 526 -3.62 -13.82 21.01
CA ASP A 526 -3.41 -14.70 22.15
C ASP A 526 -2.10 -15.48 22.11
N TYR A 527 -1.26 -15.26 21.09
CA TYR A 527 -0.01 -15.99 20.97
C TYR A 527 0.91 -15.74 22.17
N ARG A 528 1.51 -16.84 22.68
CA ARG A 528 2.46 -16.84 23.78
C ARG A 528 3.75 -17.50 23.31
N TYR A 529 4.84 -16.75 23.37
CA TYR A 529 6.14 -17.24 22.95
C TYR A 529 6.61 -18.33 23.93
N PRO A 530 6.97 -19.53 23.44
CA PRO A 530 7.36 -20.64 24.31
C PRO A 530 8.52 -20.31 25.25
N GLY A 531 8.54 -20.96 26.42
CA GLY A 531 9.58 -20.77 27.44
C GLY A 531 9.13 -19.83 28.57
N LEU A 532 10.06 -19.03 29.10
CA LEU A 532 9.87 -18.27 30.34
C LEU A 532 8.68 -17.31 30.31
N LEU A 533 8.38 -16.70 29.16
CA LEU A 533 7.28 -15.74 29.01
C LEU A 533 5.92 -16.45 29.09
N SER A 534 5.75 -17.55 28.34
CA SER A 534 4.52 -18.35 28.38
C SER A 534 4.32 -19.01 29.75
N SER A 535 5.38 -19.52 30.39
CA SER A 535 5.34 -20.06 31.75
C SER A 535 4.94 -19.02 32.80
N ALA A 536 5.26 -17.74 32.57
CA ALA A 536 4.81 -16.62 33.39
C ALA A 536 3.37 -16.16 33.07
N GLY A 537 2.69 -16.82 32.14
CA GLY A 537 1.32 -16.51 31.76
C GLY A 537 1.16 -15.31 30.82
N LEU A 538 2.26 -14.78 30.27
CA LEU A 538 2.26 -13.55 29.47
C LEU A 538 1.86 -13.83 28.03
N THR A 539 1.08 -12.91 27.47
CA THR A 539 0.80 -12.85 26.03
C THR A 539 1.83 -12.01 25.33
N THR A 540 2.32 -12.50 24.20
CA THR A 540 3.41 -11.88 23.43
C THR A 540 3.11 -11.96 21.93
N PRO A 541 2.00 -11.36 21.44
CA PRO A 541 1.51 -11.60 20.08
C PRO A 541 2.54 -11.35 18.99
N GLU A 542 3.26 -10.23 19.09
CA GLU A 542 4.25 -9.79 18.12
C GLU A 542 5.43 -10.77 17.95
N PHE A 543 5.73 -11.56 18.99
CA PHE A 543 6.81 -12.56 18.93
C PHE A 543 6.52 -13.70 17.97
N GLN A 544 5.29 -13.85 17.48
CA GLN A 544 4.99 -14.82 16.42
C GLN A 544 5.75 -14.51 15.12
N LEU A 545 6.16 -13.24 14.92
CA LEU A 545 6.99 -12.81 13.80
C LEU A 545 8.49 -12.96 14.07
N THR A 546 8.87 -13.47 15.24
CA THR A 546 10.26 -13.50 15.71
C THR A 546 10.80 -14.91 15.69
N SER A 547 11.86 -15.09 14.92
CA SER A 547 12.72 -16.27 14.88
C SER A 547 14.17 -15.83 14.71
N ASP A 548 15.12 -16.74 14.90
CA ASP A 548 16.54 -16.46 14.66
C ASP A 548 16.77 -15.92 13.24
N THR A 549 16.06 -16.47 12.26
CA THR A 549 16.11 -16.01 10.86
C THR A 549 15.50 -14.61 10.69
N SER A 550 14.30 -14.36 11.22
CA SER A 550 13.63 -13.08 11.00
C SER A 550 14.35 -11.92 11.69
N ALA A 551 14.97 -12.17 12.85
CA ALA A 551 15.81 -11.19 13.52
C ALA A 551 16.97 -10.72 12.62
N VAL A 552 17.68 -11.65 11.98
CA VAL A 552 18.79 -11.33 11.06
C VAL A 552 18.30 -10.62 9.79
N LEU A 553 17.22 -11.10 9.18
CA LEU A 553 16.67 -10.49 7.97
C LEU A 553 16.22 -9.04 8.19
N GLN A 554 15.57 -8.77 9.33
CA GLN A 554 15.13 -7.42 9.70
C GLN A 554 16.33 -6.51 10.01
N MET A 555 17.39 -7.03 10.64
CA MET A 555 18.63 -6.26 10.84
C MET A 555 19.27 -5.91 9.50
N ASN A 556 19.31 -6.83 8.54
CA ASN A 556 19.82 -6.57 7.19
C ASN A 556 18.97 -5.52 6.46
N PHE A 557 17.65 -5.54 6.64
CA PHE A 557 16.77 -4.50 6.08
C PHE A 557 17.08 -3.11 6.65
N LEU A 558 17.23 -3.01 7.97
CA LEU A 558 17.59 -1.75 8.62
C LEU A 558 19.00 -1.29 8.20
N GLN A 559 19.96 -2.21 8.12
CA GLN A 559 21.33 -1.98 7.65
C GLN A 559 21.35 -1.43 6.21
N ALA A 560 20.55 -2.01 5.32
CA ALA A 560 20.45 -1.55 3.94
C ALA A 560 19.95 -0.10 3.87
N GLY A 561 19.01 0.26 4.75
CA GLY A 561 18.48 1.62 4.87
C GLY A 561 19.42 2.63 5.53
N THR A 562 20.21 2.21 6.52
CA THR A 562 21.05 3.11 7.32
C THR A 562 22.47 3.26 6.77
N THR A 563 23.11 2.15 6.43
CA THR A 563 24.53 2.08 6.03
C THR A 563 24.73 1.60 4.60
N GLY A 564 23.70 1.13 3.91
CA GLY A 564 23.82 0.53 2.57
C GLY A 564 24.29 1.47 1.46
N SER A 565 24.00 2.78 1.57
CA SER A 565 24.44 3.79 0.57
C SER A 565 25.87 4.27 0.84
N THR A 566 26.89 3.64 0.27
CA THR A 566 28.30 3.86 0.68
C THR A 566 28.96 5.12 0.10
N SER A 567 28.47 5.65 -1.01
CA SER A 567 29.11 6.79 -1.73
C SER A 567 28.60 8.17 -1.30
N ASN A 568 27.35 8.27 -0.86
CA ASN A 568 26.70 9.55 -0.63
C ASN A 568 27.18 10.24 0.66
N THR A 569 27.55 11.52 0.61
CA THR A 569 27.91 12.37 1.78
C THR A 569 26.96 13.55 2.01
N ASN A 570 25.88 13.67 1.24
CA ASN A 570 24.92 14.77 1.31
C ASN A 570 23.96 14.70 2.52
N GLY A 571 24.12 13.70 3.40
CA GLY A 571 23.28 13.45 4.57
C GLY A 571 21.99 12.67 4.30
N LEU A 572 21.70 12.32 3.05
CA LEU A 572 20.51 11.56 2.68
C LEU A 572 20.80 10.05 2.68
N ILE A 573 19.86 9.27 3.21
CA ILE A 573 19.83 7.81 3.12
C ILE A 573 18.39 7.37 2.84
N SER A 574 18.18 6.13 2.40
CA SER A 574 16.82 5.63 2.22
C SER A 574 16.71 4.13 2.39
N PHE A 575 15.54 3.69 2.84
CA PHE A 575 15.19 2.26 2.88
C PHE A 575 15.00 1.69 1.46
N ASN A 576 15.06 0.37 1.34
CA ASN A 576 15.01 -0.38 0.07
C ASN A 576 16.21 -0.11 -0.86
N GLY A 577 17.43 -0.33 -0.36
CA GLY A 577 18.66 -0.32 -1.18
C GLY A 577 19.25 1.06 -1.49
N GLY A 578 18.75 2.13 -0.88
CA GLY A 578 19.28 3.49 -1.07
C GLY A 578 18.66 4.28 -2.24
N ASN A 579 17.69 3.69 -2.95
CA ASN A 579 17.04 4.24 -4.15
C ASN A 579 15.86 5.19 -3.86
N GLY A 580 15.92 5.96 -2.76
CA GLY A 580 14.95 7.01 -2.46
C GLY A 580 13.54 6.55 -2.10
N ALA A 581 13.27 5.26 -1.82
CA ALA A 581 11.91 4.79 -1.51
C ALA A 581 11.30 5.50 -0.29
N ILE A 582 11.99 5.48 0.83
CA ILE A 582 11.68 6.29 2.02
C ILE A 582 12.96 7.03 2.39
N MET A 583 13.02 8.31 2.06
CA MET A 583 14.20 9.14 2.28
C MET A 583 14.27 9.64 3.72
N LEU A 584 15.45 9.57 4.31
CA LEU A 584 15.78 10.04 5.64
C LEU A 584 16.87 11.11 5.59
N ASP A 585 16.75 12.15 6.42
CA ASP A 585 17.73 13.23 6.51
C ASP A 585 18.61 13.14 7.77
N LEU A 586 19.87 12.75 7.57
CA LEU A 586 20.91 12.80 8.60
C LEU A 586 21.74 14.08 8.57
N GLY A 587 21.54 14.97 7.59
CA GLY A 587 22.30 16.21 7.41
C GLY A 587 22.50 17.02 8.71
N PRO A 588 21.46 17.22 9.55
CA PRO A 588 21.59 17.91 10.84
C PRO A 588 22.61 17.31 11.82
N TRP A 589 22.91 16.02 11.68
CA TRP A 589 23.83 15.25 12.51
C TRP A 589 25.25 15.17 11.95
N LEU A 590 25.45 15.53 10.67
CA LEU A 590 26.75 15.44 9.99
C LEU A 590 27.62 16.68 10.24
N LYS A 591 27.91 16.96 11.50
CA LYS A 591 28.79 18.07 11.92
C LYS A 591 29.79 17.64 12.99
N PRO A 592 30.95 18.31 13.12
CA PRO A 592 31.97 17.94 14.10
C PRO A 592 31.45 17.92 15.54
N ALA A 593 30.51 18.80 15.89
CA ALA A 593 29.88 18.85 17.21
C ALA A 593 29.19 17.54 17.64
N PHE A 594 28.81 16.68 16.69
CA PHE A 594 28.21 15.37 16.96
C PHE A 594 29.12 14.19 16.60
N THR A 595 30.07 14.38 15.70
CA THR A 595 30.83 13.27 15.09
C THR A 595 32.28 13.18 15.55
N ALA A 596 32.83 14.24 16.15
CA ALA A 596 34.11 14.18 16.86
C ALA A 596 33.97 13.35 18.14
N ASN A 597 35.07 12.79 18.67
CA ASN A 597 35.01 11.90 19.84
C ASN A 597 34.27 12.52 21.04
N ALA A 598 34.48 13.82 21.30
CA ALA A 598 33.79 14.55 22.35
C ALA A 598 32.28 14.77 22.09
N GLY A 599 31.85 14.70 20.82
CA GLY A 599 30.47 14.88 20.39
C GLY A 599 29.65 13.58 20.30
N ILE A 600 30.29 12.41 20.20
CA ILE A 600 29.58 11.13 20.07
C ILE A 600 28.63 10.86 21.26
N PRO A 601 28.98 11.14 22.54
CA PRO A 601 28.05 10.95 23.64
C PRO A 601 26.75 11.74 23.49
N SER A 602 26.83 13.02 23.09
CA SER A 602 25.64 13.86 22.91
C SER A 602 24.80 13.43 21.71
N LEU A 603 25.44 12.91 20.64
CA LEU A 603 24.75 12.28 19.52
C LEU A 603 23.97 11.04 19.98
N VAL A 604 24.59 10.16 20.77
CA VAL A 604 23.93 8.95 21.30
C VAL A 604 22.73 9.32 22.18
N ASP A 605 22.85 10.31 23.06
CA ASP A 605 21.74 10.74 23.91
C ASP A 605 20.59 11.39 23.13
N ALA A 606 20.91 12.20 22.12
CA ALA A 606 19.91 12.81 21.26
C ALA A 606 19.16 11.73 20.44
N LEU A 607 19.88 10.77 19.87
CA LEU A 607 19.28 9.69 19.10
C LEU A 607 18.53 8.67 19.98
N ASN A 608 18.98 8.43 21.21
CA ASN A 608 18.23 7.67 22.20
C ASN A 608 16.85 8.30 22.47
N THR A 609 16.79 9.63 22.58
CA THR A 609 15.52 10.35 22.75
C THR A 609 14.60 10.14 21.55
N LEU A 610 15.13 10.24 20.33
CA LEU A 610 14.33 10.14 19.11
C LEU A 610 13.90 8.70 18.75
N LEU A 611 14.77 7.72 18.96
CA LEU A 611 14.56 6.33 18.51
C LEU A 611 14.02 5.40 19.61
N CYS A 612 14.39 5.67 20.86
CA CYS A 612 14.10 4.82 22.02
C CYS A 612 13.36 5.55 23.14
N ALA A 613 12.88 6.79 22.91
CA ALA A 613 12.21 7.60 23.93
C ALA A 613 13.02 7.74 25.24
N GLY A 614 14.36 7.75 25.14
CA GLY A 614 15.24 7.87 26.29
C GLY A 614 15.63 6.54 26.96
N GLN A 615 15.07 5.40 26.54
CA GLN A 615 15.17 4.11 27.23
C GLN A 615 16.34 3.22 26.81
N LEU A 616 17.24 3.68 25.94
CA LEU A 616 18.48 2.96 25.63
C LEU A 616 19.30 2.76 26.90
N SER A 617 19.65 1.52 27.20
CA SER A 617 20.33 1.13 28.43
C SER A 617 21.70 1.81 28.56
N ALA A 618 22.12 2.09 29.80
CA ALA A 618 23.42 2.71 30.08
C ALA A 618 24.60 1.88 29.54
N ALA A 619 24.46 0.55 29.57
CA ALA A 619 25.43 -0.38 28.99
C ALA A 619 25.50 -0.22 27.46
N ALA A 620 24.36 -0.21 26.77
CA ALA A 620 24.32 -0.01 25.31
C ALA A 620 24.91 1.34 24.90
N LYS A 621 24.55 2.43 25.61
CA LYS A 621 25.13 3.76 25.38
C LYS A 621 26.65 3.75 25.45
N THR A 622 27.20 3.18 26.52
CA THR A 622 28.65 3.09 26.74
C THR A 622 29.34 2.31 25.61
N GLN A 623 28.77 1.17 25.21
CA GLN A 623 29.30 0.34 24.13
C GLN A 623 29.31 1.08 22.79
N ILE A 624 28.21 1.75 22.45
CA ILE A 624 28.08 2.52 21.19
C ILE A 624 29.10 3.66 21.17
N VAL A 625 29.21 4.43 22.26
CA VAL A 625 30.18 5.54 22.36
C VAL A 625 31.60 5.03 22.17
N ASN A 626 32.00 4.00 22.92
CA ASN A 626 33.35 3.45 22.85
C ASN A 626 33.68 2.89 21.46
N TYR A 627 32.71 2.21 20.83
CA TYR A 627 32.91 1.63 19.50
C TYR A 627 33.07 2.70 18.42
N VAL A 628 32.22 3.74 18.42
CA VAL A 628 32.20 4.76 17.36
C VAL A 628 33.28 5.83 17.55
N ALA A 629 33.61 6.20 18.79
CA ALA A 629 34.68 7.16 19.07
C ALA A 629 36.09 6.58 18.87
N ASN A 630 36.23 5.25 18.76
CA ASN A 630 37.51 4.61 18.48
C ASN A 630 37.96 4.89 17.03
N THR A 631 39.06 5.63 16.89
CA THR A 631 39.62 6.03 15.59
C THR A 631 40.20 4.87 14.77
N THR A 632 40.46 3.72 15.39
CA THR A 632 40.84 2.48 14.68
C THR A 632 39.64 1.88 13.96
N ASN A 633 38.43 1.99 14.54
CA ASN A 633 37.20 1.52 13.92
C ASN A 633 36.68 2.54 12.88
N PHE A 634 36.71 3.83 13.24
CA PHE A 634 36.25 4.93 12.39
C PHE A 634 37.29 6.05 12.34
N ALA A 635 38.12 6.04 11.30
CA ALA A 635 39.12 7.08 11.05
C ALA A 635 38.46 8.48 11.05
N TYR A 636 39.11 9.46 11.68
CA TYR A 636 38.56 10.81 11.82
C TYR A 636 39.67 11.85 11.88
N GLY A 637 39.69 12.75 10.89
CA GLY A 637 40.69 13.80 10.76
C GLY A 637 40.29 15.12 11.42
N THR A 638 41.19 16.10 11.38
CA THR A 638 40.93 17.49 11.77
C THR A 638 41.43 18.42 10.66
N PRO A 639 40.55 19.04 9.84
CA PRO A 639 39.09 18.87 9.84
C PRO A 639 38.65 17.49 9.33
N PRO A 640 37.49 16.98 9.77
CA PRO A 640 36.97 15.71 9.30
C PRO A 640 36.41 15.83 7.87
N THR A 641 36.50 14.76 7.09
CA THR A 641 35.83 14.70 5.78
C THR A 641 34.34 14.40 5.94
N GLY A 642 33.53 14.71 4.91
CA GLY A 642 32.10 14.38 4.89
C GLY A 642 31.82 12.88 5.07
N ALA A 643 32.68 12.02 4.51
CA ALA A 643 32.59 10.57 4.67
C ALA A 643 32.82 10.15 6.13
N GLN A 644 33.85 10.71 6.79
CA GLN A 644 34.15 10.40 8.20
C GLN A 644 33.00 10.81 9.14
N MET A 645 32.39 11.98 8.91
CA MET A 645 31.24 12.42 9.70
C MET A 645 30.02 11.52 9.45
N ARG A 646 29.74 11.20 8.19
CA ARG A 646 28.66 10.30 7.78
C ARG A 646 28.77 8.92 8.40
N ASP A 647 29.94 8.29 8.32
CA ASP A 647 30.12 6.90 8.75
C ASP A 647 29.92 6.76 10.25
N ARG A 648 30.43 7.71 11.05
CA ARG A 648 30.19 7.74 12.50
C ARG A 648 28.72 7.98 12.85
N ALA A 649 28.06 8.95 12.21
CA ALA A 649 26.66 9.22 12.47
C ALA A 649 25.77 8.01 12.14
N ARG A 650 25.98 7.40 10.96
CA ARG A 650 25.25 6.20 10.55
C ARG A 650 25.53 4.99 11.44
N ALA A 651 26.76 4.83 11.93
CA ALA A 651 27.10 3.77 12.87
C ALA A 651 26.31 3.89 14.17
N VAL A 652 26.20 5.10 14.74
CA VAL A 652 25.35 5.32 15.93
C VAL A 652 23.89 4.97 15.64
N VAL A 653 23.34 5.47 14.52
CA VAL A 653 21.95 5.14 14.13
C VAL A 653 21.76 3.63 13.99
N HIS A 654 22.63 2.97 13.24
CA HIS A 654 22.55 1.54 12.97
C HIS A 654 22.58 0.72 14.27
N LEU A 655 23.56 0.98 15.15
CA LEU A 655 23.71 0.26 16.41
C LEU A 655 22.51 0.46 17.35
N ILE A 656 21.87 1.62 17.32
CA ILE A 656 20.64 1.85 18.09
C ILE A 656 19.48 1.08 17.46
N VAL A 657 19.22 1.22 16.16
CA VAL A 657 18.03 0.61 15.52
C VAL A 657 18.09 -0.92 15.42
N THR A 658 19.27 -1.52 15.57
CA THR A 658 19.44 -2.98 15.66
C THR A 658 19.58 -3.49 17.10
N SER A 659 19.51 -2.61 18.10
CA SER A 659 19.60 -3.02 19.50
C SER A 659 18.32 -3.71 20.01
N PRO A 660 18.42 -4.56 21.05
CA PRO A 660 17.26 -5.07 21.77
C PRO A 660 16.39 -3.95 22.35
N ASP A 661 17.01 -2.87 22.86
CA ASP A 661 16.30 -1.74 23.45
C ASP A 661 15.39 -1.01 22.45
N PHE A 662 15.78 -0.93 21.17
CA PHE A 662 14.93 -0.37 20.10
C PHE A 662 13.85 -1.35 19.63
N THR A 663 14.12 -2.65 19.73
CA THR A 663 13.19 -3.72 19.33
C THR A 663 12.00 -3.81 20.28
N ILE A 664 12.12 -3.33 21.52
CA ILE A 664 11.02 -3.24 22.48
C ILE A 664 10.40 -1.84 22.43
N GLN A 665 9.08 -1.79 22.41
CA GLN A 665 8.28 -0.58 22.55
C GLN A 665 7.67 -0.55 23.94
N LYS A 666 7.89 0.56 24.65
CA LYS A 666 7.43 0.81 26.01
C LYS A 666 6.79 2.18 26.10
#